data_AF-A0A359E115-F1
#
_entry.id   AF-A0A359E115-F1
#
_cell.length_a   1.000
_cell.length_b   1.000
_cell.length_c   1.000
_cell.angle_alpha   90.00
_cell.angle_beta   90.00
_cell.angle_gamma   90.00
#
_symmetry.space_group_name_H-M   'P 1'
#
loop_
_entity.id
_entity.type
_entity.pdbx_description
1 polymer ?
#
loop_
_entity_poly.entity_id
_entity_poly.type
_entity_poly.pdbx_seq_one_letter_code
_entity_poly.pdbx_strand_id
1 'polypeptide(L)'
;MITELLKFEFTYQRKLWALPAAVILFFLTGFQIGGQAFAPDLVDYNAPYKISYYTSLFTLGAVFAIMFFVINGLLRDSTYRMQEIIFSTGVKKHHFFISRFSGVFLFSLLAVSPLLLGMISGTLIVDLDPERLAPISPTLYFWNWLVFVFPNVFICSAFIFTVGLLSKNRMSIYASAVLIYVLYFVCSFYFNSPVLADSTPTHTENMMLAALADPFGISAFMEQSKYLTPLQKNSVWVSLTGNLLLNRLLWITISFSFLGFAYRLFSFRALNQKKQKAPDETKTNEEITNNIVYQPIAPSGFGLGAFWQSFLAQTKIGISQLLKSLPFQAMLVFITFIICSEFYSTLVEGGSYSESLYPITSILAGLNNAAIFIFGLLLIVFYSGEWVWKERSEDFHLILDATPASNASFFWSKASVLLSIPFLFITLEIGIAIAFQFILDYAHIDISTYLSLYYYQGIPLVFYILLTLFIQTLSPGKYLGMAISGIVIAVFGTNLSGYLGIEHPLLRIGYMPSVTFSDMSGVSNNASAFHLLSSNWIIAGLILSILALHGWQRGIAGNFQEHIKQLFRGWTSRKLVPLSIFTLLFLCTSGMIFYKTNVEAEYLSSDSVLDRRAEYERKYKHYEEEHWLYPISISTDVALFPFERTYSVDAVYTLSNKSDTVVNRALFIEKKPITHISLERAILINQDSTHGIFEFEFNSPVLPRDSVKLTFSANGAHTGLRSGRDLVDNGSFVHLRDFSPYLGYTDNKEITDKAERKKRGLPDREEEQPSAADFEIMESGFGRINFETTLSVPA
;
A
#
# COMPACT_ATOMS: atom_id res chain seq x y z
N MET A 1 -2.18 47.22 1.73
CA MET A 1 -2.24 46.40 2.97
C MET A 1 -2.55 44.93 2.67
N ILE A 2 -3.68 44.59 2.02
CA ILE A 2 -3.98 43.20 1.64
C ILE A 2 -2.92 42.59 0.71
N THR A 3 -2.40 43.38 -0.23
CA THR A 3 -1.29 42.99 -1.12
C THR A 3 -0.02 42.63 -0.36
N GLU A 4 0.35 43.41 0.66
CA GLU A 4 1.52 43.14 1.50
C GLU A 4 1.31 41.89 2.38
N LEU A 5 0.11 41.68 2.92
CA LEU A 5 -0.22 40.45 3.63
C LEU A 5 -0.15 39.22 2.72
N LEU A 6 -0.64 39.32 1.48
CA LEU A 6 -0.53 38.24 0.50
C LEU A 6 0.93 37.96 0.10
N LYS A 7 1.74 39.01 -0.12
CA LYS A 7 3.19 38.86 -0.37
C LYS A 7 3.89 38.17 0.79
N PHE A 8 3.51 38.50 2.03
CA PHE A 8 4.05 37.85 3.22
C PHE A 8 3.68 36.37 3.27
N GLU A 9 2.39 36.02 3.09
CA GLU A 9 1.97 34.61 3.07
C GLU A 9 2.68 33.83 1.95
N PHE A 10 2.81 34.43 0.77
CA PHE A 10 3.55 33.82 -0.33
C PHE A 10 5.02 33.58 0.01
N THR A 11 5.69 34.58 0.57
CA THR A 11 7.11 34.47 0.94
C THR A 11 7.32 33.46 2.06
N TYR A 12 6.40 33.39 3.02
CA TYR A 12 6.47 32.46 4.13
C TYR A 12 6.24 31.02 3.68
N GLN A 13 5.12 30.73 3.01
CA GLN A 13 4.73 29.38 2.63
C GLN A 13 5.74 28.77 1.64
N ARG A 14 6.31 29.58 0.74
CA ARG A 14 7.38 29.14 -0.17
C ARG A 14 8.64 28.65 0.55
N LYS A 15 8.93 29.18 1.74
CA LYS A 15 10.11 28.79 2.54
C LYS A 15 9.86 27.55 3.39
N LEU A 16 8.62 27.07 3.48
CA LEU A 16 8.32 25.85 4.24
C LEU A 16 8.80 24.62 3.48
N TRP A 17 9.48 23.71 4.18
CA TRP A 17 9.86 22.39 3.65
C TRP A 17 8.67 21.51 3.27
N ALA A 18 7.49 21.79 3.81
CA ALA A 18 6.26 21.08 3.47
C ALA A 18 5.90 21.22 1.98
N LEU A 19 6.18 22.36 1.35
CA LEU A 19 5.88 22.59 -0.06
C LEU A 19 6.72 21.70 -1.00
N PRO A 20 8.07 21.75 -1.01
CA PRO A 20 8.85 20.89 -1.88
C PRO A 20 8.62 19.41 -1.59
N ALA A 21 8.43 19.02 -0.32
CA ALA A 21 8.11 17.65 0.03
C ALA A 21 6.77 17.18 -0.58
N ALA A 22 5.71 17.97 -0.45
CA ALA A 22 4.41 17.63 -1.03
C ALA A 22 4.44 17.64 -2.57
N VAL A 23 5.11 18.63 -3.17
CA VAL A 23 5.32 18.70 -4.63
C VAL A 23 6.01 17.44 -5.15
N ILE A 24 7.10 17.01 -4.50
CA ILE A 24 7.83 15.79 -4.89
C ILE A 24 6.94 14.57 -4.70
N LEU A 25 6.24 14.46 -3.57
CA LEU A 25 5.37 13.32 -3.28
C LEU A 25 4.27 13.18 -4.34
N PHE A 26 3.49 14.24 -4.59
CA PHE A 26 2.43 14.21 -5.60
C PHE A 26 2.98 14.02 -7.02
N PHE A 27 4.13 14.60 -7.34
CA PHE A 27 4.79 14.36 -8.62
C PHE A 27 5.19 12.90 -8.79
N LEU A 28 5.82 12.27 -7.78
CA LEU A 28 6.22 10.86 -7.83
C LEU A 28 5.01 9.93 -7.91
N THR A 29 3.95 10.23 -7.16
CA THR A 29 2.67 9.50 -7.26
C THR A 29 2.08 9.64 -8.65
N GLY A 30 2.07 10.85 -9.22
CA GLY A 30 1.63 11.10 -10.59
C GLY A 30 2.46 10.34 -11.61
N PHE A 31 3.79 10.38 -11.46
CA PHE A 31 4.74 9.67 -12.32
C PHE A 31 4.47 8.16 -12.33
N GLN A 32 4.24 7.58 -11.14
CA GLN A 32 3.87 6.17 -11.02
C GLN A 32 2.55 5.86 -11.74
N ILE A 33 1.54 6.70 -11.57
CA ILE A 33 0.24 6.52 -12.21
C ILE A 33 0.33 6.64 -13.74
N GLY A 34 1.13 7.59 -14.23
CA GLY A 34 1.31 7.78 -15.67
C GLY A 34 2.16 6.70 -16.31
N GLY A 35 3.13 6.16 -15.57
CA GLY A 35 4.04 5.10 -16.02
C GLY A 35 3.55 3.68 -15.78
N GLN A 36 2.34 3.47 -15.26
CA GLN A 36 1.81 2.13 -15.06
C GLN A 36 1.18 1.60 -16.37
N ALA A 37 1.63 0.43 -16.83
CA ALA A 37 1.01 -0.32 -17.93
C ALA A 37 -0.28 -1.04 -17.49
N PHE A 38 -1.12 -0.38 -16.70
CA PHE A 38 -2.31 -0.97 -16.09
C PHE A 38 -3.59 -0.28 -16.55
N ALA A 39 -4.20 -0.83 -17.59
CA ALA A 39 -5.53 -0.48 -18.06
C ALA A 39 -6.25 -1.74 -18.57
N PRO A 40 -7.60 -1.82 -18.42
CA PRO A 40 -8.38 -2.88 -19.05
C PRO A 40 -8.10 -2.96 -20.55
N ASP A 41 -8.29 -4.13 -21.14
CA ASP A 41 -8.09 -4.33 -22.57
C ASP A 41 -8.94 -3.35 -23.39
N LEU A 42 -8.41 -2.93 -24.54
CA LEU A 42 -8.99 -1.91 -25.43
C LEU A 42 -9.08 -0.48 -24.84
N VAL A 43 -8.64 -0.25 -23.60
CA VAL A 43 -8.53 1.09 -23.00
C VAL A 43 -7.06 1.53 -22.99
N ASP A 44 -6.82 2.76 -23.46
CA ASP A 44 -5.49 3.37 -23.49
C ASP A 44 -5.00 3.71 -22.07
N TYR A 45 -3.69 3.62 -21.83
CA TYR A 45 -3.11 3.86 -20.50
C TYR A 45 -3.36 5.30 -20.00
N ASN A 46 -3.34 6.26 -20.92
CA ASN A 46 -3.62 7.67 -20.68
C ASN A 46 -4.98 8.11 -21.24
N ALA A 47 -5.94 7.17 -21.38
CA ALA A 47 -7.30 7.48 -21.77
C ALA A 47 -7.92 8.60 -20.89
N PRO A 48 -8.81 9.46 -21.43
CA PRO A 48 -9.55 10.46 -20.65
C PRO A 48 -10.19 9.88 -19.39
N TYR A 49 -10.80 8.70 -19.48
CA TYR A 49 -11.35 7.98 -18.34
C TYR A 49 -10.30 7.69 -17.26
N LYS A 50 -9.12 7.16 -17.64
CA LYS A 50 -8.05 6.81 -16.70
C LYS A 50 -7.46 8.04 -16.02
N ILE A 51 -7.26 9.12 -16.78
CA ILE A 51 -6.80 10.39 -16.24
C ILE A 51 -7.79 10.92 -15.21
N SER A 52 -9.09 10.96 -15.53
CA SER A 52 -10.14 11.40 -14.60
C SER A 52 -10.24 10.52 -13.36
N TYR A 53 -10.24 9.19 -13.52
CA TYR A 53 -10.29 8.22 -12.43
C TYR A 53 -9.16 8.46 -11.43
N TYR A 54 -7.90 8.41 -11.90
CA TYR A 54 -6.77 8.58 -11.00
C TYR A 54 -6.64 10.00 -10.43
N THR A 55 -6.97 11.03 -11.21
CA THR A 55 -6.99 12.41 -10.69
C THR A 55 -7.99 12.53 -9.54
N SER A 56 -9.22 12.03 -9.73
CA SER A 56 -10.26 12.07 -8.71
C SER A 56 -9.84 11.30 -7.44
N LEU A 57 -9.32 10.08 -7.58
CA LEU A 57 -8.91 9.22 -6.48
C LEU A 57 -7.73 9.79 -5.69
N PHE A 58 -6.66 10.21 -6.36
CA PHE A 58 -5.45 10.69 -5.68
C PHE A 58 -5.56 12.11 -5.14
N THR A 59 -6.58 12.88 -5.56
CA THR A 59 -6.91 14.15 -4.88
C THR A 59 -7.44 13.96 -3.46
N LEU A 60 -7.86 12.75 -3.04
CA LEU A 60 -8.11 12.43 -1.63
C LEU A 60 -6.88 12.75 -0.77
N GLY A 61 -5.68 12.43 -1.27
CA GLY A 61 -4.40 12.70 -0.62
C GLY A 61 -4.15 14.19 -0.31
N ALA A 62 -4.81 15.11 -1.04
CA ALA A 62 -4.63 16.55 -0.88
C ALA A 62 -4.96 17.03 0.54
N VAL A 63 -5.88 16.35 1.23
CA VAL A 63 -6.30 16.65 2.60
C VAL A 63 -5.10 16.76 3.55
N PHE A 64 -4.11 15.86 3.43
CA PHE A 64 -2.92 15.88 4.27
C PHE A 64 -1.99 17.06 3.97
N ALA A 65 -1.81 17.42 2.70
CA ALA A 65 -1.03 18.60 2.33
C ALA A 65 -1.72 19.89 2.84
N ILE A 66 -3.03 20.01 2.62
CA ILE A 66 -3.83 21.15 3.08
C ILE A 66 -3.71 21.33 4.58
N MET A 67 -3.84 20.24 5.34
CA MET A 67 -3.69 20.23 6.80
C MET A 67 -2.36 20.86 7.26
N PHE A 68 -1.24 20.55 6.61
CA PHE A 68 0.06 21.16 6.94
C PHE A 68 0.10 22.67 6.64
N PHE A 69 -0.43 23.09 5.49
CA PHE A 69 -0.46 24.51 5.14
C PHE A 69 -1.40 25.31 6.05
N VAL A 70 -2.52 24.72 6.48
CA VAL A 70 -3.43 25.35 7.45
C VAL A 70 -2.73 25.54 8.78
N ILE A 71 -2.01 24.53 9.31
CA ILE A 71 -1.32 24.65 10.60
C ILE A 71 -0.26 25.75 10.57
N ASN A 72 0.61 25.74 9.56
CA ASN A 72 1.68 26.74 9.42
C ASN A 72 1.14 28.12 9.00
N GLY A 73 0.02 28.16 8.29
CA GLY A 73 -0.61 29.41 7.85
C GLY A 73 -1.43 30.10 8.95
N LEU A 74 -2.18 29.34 9.76
CA LEU A 74 -3.07 29.90 10.78
C LEU A 74 -2.44 29.94 12.18
N LEU A 75 -1.79 28.87 12.61
CA LEU A 75 -1.35 28.74 14.00
C LEU A 75 0.04 29.34 14.26
N ARG A 76 0.82 29.62 13.21
CA ARG A 76 2.14 30.28 13.29
C ARG A 76 2.16 31.47 14.23
N ASP A 77 1.22 32.38 14.10
CA ASP A 77 1.23 33.61 14.89
C ASP A 77 1.04 33.32 16.38
N SER A 78 0.26 32.30 16.73
CA SER A 78 0.09 31.83 18.10
C SER A 78 1.34 31.08 18.60
N THR A 79 1.91 30.22 17.75
CA THR A 79 3.11 29.42 18.07
C THR A 79 4.33 30.29 18.34
N TYR A 80 4.51 31.35 17.55
CA TYR A 80 5.62 32.31 17.72
C TYR A 80 5.25 33.52 18.58
N ARG A 81 4.12 33.50 19.30
CA ARG A 81 3.66 34.57 20.22
C ARG A 81 3.54 35.96 19.57
N MET A 82 3.26 36.02 18.26
CA MET A 82 3.05 37.26 17.50
C MET A 82 1.58 37.67 17.38
N GLN A 83 0.66 36.81 17.79
CA GLN A 83 -0.78 37.00 17.59
C GLN A 83 -1.30 38.31 18.20
N GLU A 84 -0.92 38.64 19.43
CA GLU A 84 -1.36 39.86 20.12
C GLU A 84 -0.83 41.14 19.45
N ILE A 85 0.40 41.08 18.93
CA ILE A 85 1.01 42.19 18.16
C ILE A 85 0.23 42.39 16.87
N ILE A 86 -0.04 41.33 16.11
CA ILE A 86 -0.78 41.43 14.85
C ILE A 86 -2.20 41.95 15.10
N PHE A 87 -2.86 41.49 16.17
CA PHE A 87 -4.25 41.86 16.47
C PHE A 87 -4.39 43.29 17.02
N SER A 88 -3.29 43.91 17.46
CA SER A 88 -3.25 45.32 17.88
C SER A 88 -2.85 46.29 16.75
N THR A 89 -2.46 45.78 15.57
CA THR A 89 -2.19 46.63 14.40
C THR A 89 -3.47 47.12 13.70
N GLY A 90 -3.33 48.05 12.76
CA GLY A 90 -4.42 48.53 11.89
C GLY A 90 -4.97 47.51 10.89
N VAL A 91 -4.65 46.21 11.04
CA VAL A 91 -5.09 45.16 10.12
C VAL A 91 -6.59 44.91 10.25
N LYS A 92 -7.34 45.17 9.18
CA LYS A 92 -8.79 44.91 9.12
C LYS A 92 -9.10 43.40 9.06
N LYS A 93 -10.25 43.02 9.64
CA LYS A 93 -10.71 41.61 9.75
C LYS A 93 -10.77 40.89 8.41
N HIS A 94 -11.31 41.54 7.38
CA HIS A 94 -11.42 40.96 6.04
C HIS A 94 -10.04 40.81 5.36
N HIS A 95 -9.13 41.78 5.54
CA HIS A 95 -7.78 41.67 4.98
C HIS A 95 -7.04 40.47 5.55
N PHE A 96 -7.12 40.25 6.88
CA PHE A 96 -6.50 39.10 7.54
C PHE A 96 -7.10 37.77 7.10
N PHE A 97 -8.44 37.68 7.08
CA PHE A 97 -9.13 36.44 6.73
C PHE A 97 -8.82 36.02 5.28
N ILE A 98 -8.99 36.94 4.32
CA ILE A 98 -8.77 36.66 2.89
C ILE A 98 -7.30 36.34 2.63
N SER A 99 -6.36 37.07 3.23
CA SER A 99 -4.93 36.80 3.01
C SER A 99 -4.53 35.42 3.51
N ARG A 100 -5.01 35.02 4.70
CA ARG A 100 -4.69 33.71 5.30
C ARG A 100 -5.30 32.57 4.49
N PHE A 101 -6.58 32.66 4.17
CA PHE A 101 -7.25 31.63 3.38
C PHE A 101 -6.63 31.49 2.00
N SER A 102 -6.37 32.61 1.31
CA SER A 102 -5.76 32.59 -0.03
C SER A 102 -4.35 31.99 0.00
N GLY A 103 -3.54 32.32 1.02
CA GLY A 103 -2.21 31.73 1.19
C GLY A 103 -2.27 30.22 1.38
N VAL A 104 -3.17 29.73 2.23
CA VAL A 104 -3.36 28.28 2.45
C VAL A 104 -3.86 27.59 1.18
N PHE A 105 -4.89 28.14 0.54
CA PHE A 105 -5.51 27.57 -0.64
C PHE A 105 -4.53 27.51 -1.82
N LEU A 106 -3.83 28.61 -2.12
CA LEU A 106 -2.89 28.67 -3.25
C LEU A 106 -1.72 27.70 -3.08
N PHE A 107 -1.13 27.60 -1.88
CA PHE A 107 0.00 26.69 -1.66
C PHE A 107 -0.43 25.23 -1.59
N SER A 108 -1.64 24.95 -1.11
CA SER A 108 -2.21 23.61 -1.20
C SER A 108 -2.46 23.20 -2.65
N LEU A 109 -2.97 24.13 -3.47
CA LEU A 109 -3.20 23.91 -4.89
C LEU A 109 -1.88 23.67 -5.63
N LEU A 110 -0.87 24.50 -5.37
CA LEU A 110 0.48 24.33 -5.93
C LEU A 110 1.15 23.02 -5.50
N ALA A 111 0.87 22.53 -4.29
CA ALA A 111 1.43 21.27 -3.80
C ALA A 111 0.84 20.04 -4.50
N VAL A 112 -0.45 20.08 -4.86
CA VAL A 112 -1.17 18.93 -5.46
C VAL A 112 -1.10 18.94 -6.99
N SER A 113 -1.01 20.12 -7.61
CA SER A 113 -0.95 20.27 -9.07
C SER A 113 0.13 19.42 -9.79
N PRO A 114 1.33 19.19 -9.20
CA PRO A 114 2.34 18.31 -9.78
C PRO A 114 1.90 16.87 -10.00
N LEU A 115 0.78 16.41 -9.41
CA LEU A 115 0.20 15.10 -9.70
C LEU A 115 0.00 14.89 -11.21
N LEU A 116 -0.59 15.85 -11.90
CA LEU A 116 -0.88 15.74 -13.33
C LEU A 116 0.39 15.87 -14.19
N LEU A 117 1.33 16.72 -13.77
CA LEU A 117 2.64 16.83 -14.41
C LEU A 117 3.43 15.53 -14.26
N GLY A 118 3.34 14.89 -13.09
CA GLY A 118 3.84 13.55 -12.85
C GLY A 118 3.22 12.56 -13.82
N MET A 119 1.89 12.54 -13.97
CA MET A 119 1.21 11.62 -14.91
C MET A 119 1.69 11.80 -16.35
N ILE A 120 1.80 13.05 -16.83
CA ILE A 120 2.36 13.33 -18.17
C ILE A 120 3.81 12.83 -18.26
N SER A 121 4.62 13.11 -17.24
CA SER A 121 6.03 12.70 -17.22
C SER A 121 6.18 11.18 -17.20
N GLY A 122 5.33 10.47 -16.45
CA GLY A 122 5.27 9.01 -16.40
C GLY A 122 4.97 8.43 -17.78
N THR A 123 3.96 8.98 -18.49
CA THR A 123 3.62 8.53 -19.85
C THR A 123 4.69 8.82 -20.90
N LEU A 124 5.56 9.81 -20.66
CA LEU A 124 6.60 10.22 -21.61
C LEU A 124 7.96 9.56 -21.36
N ILE A 125 8.29 9.27 -20.11
CA ILE A 125 9.59 8.78 -19.69
C ILE A 125 9.59 7.26 -19.60
N VAL A 126 8.49 6.65 -19.16
CA VAL A 126 8.37 5.19 -19.09
C VAL A 126 8.03 4.66 -20.48
N ASP A 127 8.75 3.62 -20.88
CA ASP A 127 8.57 2.96 -22.18
C ASP A 127 7.29 2.11 -22.14
N LEU A 128 6.17 2.72 -22.55
CA LEU A 128 4.86 2.09 -22.62
C LEU A 128 4.50 1.77 -24.07
N ASP A 129 3.58 0.81 -24.26
CA ASP A 129 3.07 0.45 -25.59
C ASP A 129 2.51 1.67 -26.34
N PRO A 130 3.16 2.12 -27.44
CA PRO A 130 2.72 3.28 -28.20
C PRO A 130 1.32 3.13 -28.82
N GLU A 131 0.86 1.90 -29.06
CA GLU A 131 -0.48 1.65 -29.61
C GLU A 131 -1.59 1.85 -28.59
N ARG A 132 -1.26 1.66 -27.31
CA ARG A 132 -2.16 1.87 -26.17
C ARG A 132 -1.97 3.23 -25.51
N LEU A 133 -1.31 4.16 -26.21
CA LEU A 133 -1.15 5.55 -25.81
C LEU A 133 -1.97 6.45 -26.71
N ALA A 134 -2.97 7.11 -26.11
CA ALA A 134 -3.66 8.21 -26.75
C ALA A 134 -2.72 9.43 -26.92
N PRO A 135 -2.95 10.29 -27.92
CA PRO A 135 -2.21 11.54 -28.06
C PRO A 135 -2.28 12.39 -26.79
N ILE A 136 -1.12 12.75 -26.24
CA ILE A 136 -1.04 13.57 -25.03
C ILE A 136 -1.61 14.96 -25.34
N SER A 137 -2.75 15.27 -24.73
CA SER A 137 -3.40 16.56 -24.82
C SER A 137 -3.26 17.32 -23.50
N PRO A 138 -2.41 18.36 -23.40
CA PRO A 138 -2.30 19.18 -22.19
C PRO A 138 -3.65 19.76 -21.71
N THR A 139 -4.56 20.03 -22.66
CA THR A 139 -5.91 20.50 -22.39
C THR A 139 -6.71 19.50 -21.55
N LEU A 140 -6.58 18.20 -21.80
CA LEU A 140 -7.27 17.15 -21.05
C LEU A 140 -6.81 17.10 -19.58
N TYR A 141 -5.50 17.22 -19.34
CA TYR A 141 -4.96 17.28 -17.98
C TYR A 141 -5.39 18.56 -17.28
N PHE A 142 -5.32 19.73 -17.95
CA PHE A 142 -5.81 20.99 -17.38
C PHE A 142 -7.31 20.96 -17.09
N TRP A 143 -8.10 20.29 -17.94
CA TRP A 143 -9.54 20.09 -17.70
C TRP A 143 -9.79 19.27 -16.43
N ASN A 144 -9.07 18.16 -16.25
CA ASN A 144 -9.13 17.35 -15.03
C ASN A 144 -8.64 18.11 -13.79
N TRP A 145 -7.62 18.98 -13.95
CA TRP A 145 -7.20 19.89 -12.90
C TRP A 145 -8.34 20.82 -12.46
N LEU A 146 -9.08 21.39 -13.42
CA LEU A 146 -10.19 22.30 -13.15
C LEU A 146 -11.41 21.58 -12.56
N VAL A 147 -11.71 20.35 -13.00
CA VAL A 147 -12.91 19.59 -12.58
C VAL A 147 -12.72 18.88 -11.23
N PHE A 148 -11.50 18.42 -10.92
CA PHE A 148 -11.22 17.65 -9.70
C PHE A 148 -10.25 18.36 -8.75
N VAL A 149 -9.04 18.71 -9.20
CA VAL A 149 -8.00 19.23 -8.31
C VAL A 149 -8.43 20.56 -7.68
N PHE A 150 -8.86 21.53 -8.49
CA PHE A 150 -9.23 22.86 -8.01
C PHE A 150 -10.43 22.82 -7.03
N PRO A 151 -11.57 22.17 -7.33
CA PRO A 151 -12.71 22.10 -6.42
C PRO A 151 -12.38 21.32 -5.16
N ASN A 152 -11.72 20.16 -5.26
CA ASN A 152 -11.43 19.31 -4.11
C ASN A 152 -10.47 20.03 -3.14
N VAL A 153 -9.42 20.69 -3.66
CA VAL A 153 -8.52 21.49 -2.83
C VAL A 153 -9.25 22.67 -2.19
N PHE A 154 -10.16 23.34 -2.90
CA PHE A 154 -10.95 24.45 -2.36
C PHE A 154 -11.87 23.99 -1.22
N ILE A 155 -12.62 22.90 -1.44
CA ILE A 155 -13.57 22.32 -0.48
C ILE A 155 -12.83 21.92 0.80
N CYS A 156 -11.78 21.12 0.67
CA CYS A 156 -10.98 20.65 1.81
C CYS A 156 -10.28 21.83 2.53
N SER A 157 -9.74 22.80 1.79
CA SER A 157 -9.13 23.99 2.38
C SER A 157 -10.14 24.80 3.17
N ALA A 158 -11.35 25.02 2.63
CA ALA A 158 -12.41 25.78 3.31
C ALA A 158 -12.83 25.13 4.63
N PHE A 159 -13.03 23.81 4.63
CA PHE A 159 -13.41 23.06 5.83
C PHE A 159 -12.31 23.07 6.90
N ILE A 160 -11.09 22.64 6.54
CA ILE A 160 -9.97 22.52 7.48
C ILE A 160 -9.55 23.92 8.00
N PHE A 161 -9.56 24.93 7.13
CA PHE A 161 -9.31 26.32 7.53
C PHE A 161 -10.36 26.82 8.53
N THR A 162 -11.63 26.51 8.31
CA THR A 162 -12.72 26.88 9.23
C THR A 162 -12.51 26.25 10.60
N VAL A 163 -12.22 24.96 10.66
CA VAL A 163 -11.91 24.28 11.93
C VAL A 163 -10.66 24.87 12.58
N GLY A 164 -9.59 25.11 11.82
CA GLY A 164 -8.35 25.66 12.34
C GLY A 164 -8.50 27.08 12.90
N LEU A 165 -9.26 27.94 12.22
CA LEU A 165 -9.48 29.33 12.62
C LEU A 165 -10.32 29.42 13.90
N LEU A 166 -11.33 28.57 14.04
CA LEU A 166 -12.25 28.57 15.18
C LEU A 166 -11.66 27.86 16.41
N SER A 167 -11.03 26.70 16.21
CA SER A 167 -10.46 25.90 17.31
C SER A 167 -9.14 26.43 17.84
N LYS A 168 -8.34 27.08 16.98
CA LYS A 168 -6.95 27.49 17.26
C LYS A 168 -6.09 26.35 17.83
N ASN A 169 -6.40 25.10 17.47
CA ASN A 169 -5.76 23.91 18.00
C ASN A 169 -5.26 22.99 16.88
N ARG A 170 -3.97 22.62 16.95
CA ARG A 170 -3.33 21.68 16.02
C ARG A 170 -4.08 20.34 15.94
N MET A 171 -4.51 19.80 17.09
CA MET A 171 -5.20 18.51 17.16
C MET A 171 -6.58 18.53 16.49
N SER A 172 -7.28 19.66 16.53
CA SER A 172 -8.58 19.81 15.85
C SER A 172 -8.41 19.86 14.33
N ILE A 173 -7.34 20.51 13.84
CA ILE A 173 -7.01 20.53 12.41
C ILE A 173 -6.69 19.10 11.93
N TYR A 174 -5.87 18.36 12.67
CA TYR A 174 -5.57 16.96 12.39
C TYR A 174 -6.84 16.09 12.36
N ALA A 175 -7.72 16.23 13.35
CA ALA A 175 -8.97 15.48 13.39
C ALA A 175 -9.91 15.84 12.24
N SER A 176 -9.95 17.11 11.81
CA SER A 176 -10.79 17.53 10.68
C SER A 176 -10.33 16.92 9.35
N ALA A 177 -9.02 16.74 9.17
CA ALA A 177 -8.46 16.06 8.00
C ALA A 177 -8.88 14.58 7.97
N VAL A 178 -8.76 13.88 9.11
CA VAL A 178 -9.22 12.50 9.24
C VAL A 178 -10.73 12.40 9.04
N LEU A 179 -11.51 13.33 9.62
CA LEU A 179 -12.97 13.34 9.50
C LEU A 179 -13.45 13.45 8.05
N ILE A 180 -12.79 14.23 7.19
CA ILE A 180 -13.12 14.29 5.76
C ILE A 180 -13.02 12.90 5.12
N TYR A 181 -11.96 12.14 5.44
CA TYR A 181 -11.82 10.76 4.97
C TYR A 181 -12.92 9.85 5.49
N VAL A 182 -13.22 9.92 6.79
CA VAL A 182 -14.30 9.13 7.39
C VAL A 182 -15.61 9.40 6.66
N LEU A 183 -15.95 10.66 6.46
CA LEU A 183 -17.18 11.06 5.78
C LEU A 183 -17.21 10.57 4.33
N TYR A 184 -16.10 10.68 3.60
CA TYR A 184 -16.01 10.15 2.23
C TYR A 184 -16.29 8.65 2.17
N PHE A 185 -15.60 7.84 2.96
CA PHE A 185 -15.77 6.39 2.95
C PHE A 185 -17.14 5.95 3.47
N VAL A 186 -17.67 6.63 4.50
CA VAL A 186 -19.03 6.39 5.00
C VAL A 186 -20.06 6.64 3.91
N CYS A 187 -19.95 7.77 3.19
CA CYS A 187 -20.82 8.04 2.07
C CYS A 187 -20.63 7.01 0.94
N SER A 188 -19.37 6.68 0.62
CA SER A 188 -19.03 5.73 -0.44
C SER A 188 -19.62 4.34 -0.18
N PHE A 189 -19.60 3.87 1.06
CA PHE A 189 -20.19 2.58 1.42
C PHE A 189 -21.71 2.66 1.52
N TYR A 190 -22.26 3.62 2.29
CA TYR A 190 -23.72 3.69 2.54
C TYR A 190 -24.53 3.92 1.27
N PHE A 191 -23.97 4.64 0.29
CA PHE A 191 -24.64 4.89 -0.98
C PHE A 191 -24.22 3.91 -2.09
N ASN A 192 -23.55 2.79 -1.76
CA ASN A 192 -23.08 1.77 -2.69
C ASN A 192 -22.32 2.37 -3.89
N SER A 193 -21.31 3.19 -3.61
CA SER A 193 -20.49 3.81 -4.64
C SER A 193 -19.85 2.72 -5.53
N PRO A 194 -19.83 2.92 -6.86
CA PRO A 194 -19.24 1.95 -7.79
C PRO A 194 -17.75 1.63 -7.52
N VAL A 195 -17.05 2.43 -6.71
CA VAL A 195 -15.65 2.17 -6.32
C VAL A 195 -15.54 1.05 -5.28
N LEU A 196 -16.57 0.83 -4.46
CA LEU A 196 -16.61 -0.19 -3.41
C LEU A 196 -17.60 -1.33 -3.74
N ALA A 197 -18.55 -1.09 -4.64
CA ALA A 197 -19.62 -2.02 -5.01
C ALA A 197 -19.32 -2.77 -6.33
N ASP A 198 -18.12 -3.33 -6.48
CA ASP A 198 -17.67 -4.00 -7.71
C ASP A 198 -18.53 -5.25 -8.08
N SER A 199 -19.44 -5.68 -7.20
CA SER A 199 -20.19 -6.94 -7.32
C SER A 199 -21.72 -6.85 -7.15
N THR A 200 -22.30 -5.72 -6.70
CA THR A 200 -23.75 -5.64 -6.45
C THR A 200 -24.49 -4.80 -7.51
N PRO A 201 -25.69 -5.21 -7.97
CA PRO A 201 -26.52 -4.38 -8.84
C PRO A 201 -26.93 -3.10 -8.10
N THR A 202 -26.24 -2.00 -8.37
CA THR A 202 -26.54 -0.70 -7.76
C THR A 202 -27.91 -0.20 -8.20
N HIS A 203 -28.86 -0.08 -7.26
CA HIS A 203 -30.14 0.57 -7.51
C HIS A 203 -29.93 2.04 -7.89
N THR A 204 -30.66 2.52 -8.91
CA THR A 204 -30.48 3.87 -9.51
C THR A 204 -30.68 5.03 -8.54
N GLU A 205 -31.55 4.90 -7.54
CA GLU A 205 -31.79 5.95 -6.54
C GLU A 205 -30.59 6.14 -5.58
N ASN A 206 -29.94 5.05 -5.18
CA ASN A 206 -28.77 5.09 -4.31
C ASN A 206 -27.57 5.75 -5.02
N MET A 207 -27.45 5.57 -6.34
CA MET A 207 -26.38 6.17 -7.15
C MET A 207 -26.44 7.70 -7.17
N MET A 208 -27.62 8.30 -7.32
CA MET A 208 -27.76 9.76 -7.31
C MET A 208 -27.36 10.35 -5.95
N LEU A 209 -27.78 9.71 -4.86
CA LEU A 209 -27.40 10.13 -3.52
C LEU A 209 -25.88 9.98 -3.28
N ALA A 210 -25.27 8.88 -3.74
CA ALA A 210 -23.81 8.69 -3.71
C ALA A 210 -23.09 9.83 -4.44
N ALA A 211 -23.56 10.14 -5.66
CA ALA A 211 -22.97 11.16 -6.51
C ALA A 211 -23.04 12.56 -5.89
N LEU A 212 -24.12 12.89 -5.17
CA LEU A 212 -24.27 14.19 -4.50
C LEU A 212 -23.55 14.26 -3.15
N ALA A 213 -23.55 13.18 -2.38
CA ALA A 213 -22.97 13.13 -1.04
C ALA A 213 -21.43 13.05 -1.03
N ASP A 214 -20.81 12.62 -2.12
CA ASP A 214 -19.35 12.53 -2.22
C ASP A 214 -18.68 13.91 -2.41
N PRO A 215 -17.92 14.44 -1.43
CA PRO A 215 -17.28 15.76 -1.55
C PRO A 215 -16.15 15.82 -2.59
N PHE A 216 -15.63 14.68 -3.04
CA PHE A 216 -14.57 14.60 -4.06
C PHE A 216 -15.12 14.39 -5.48
N GLY A 217 -16.41 14.03 -5.59
CA GLY A 217 -17.10 13.75 -6.85
C GLY A 217 -16.57 12.54 -7.64
N ILE A 218 -15.95 11.59 -6.94
CA ILE A 218 -15.50 10.31 -7.50
C ILE A 218 -16.73 9.48 -7.89
N SER A 219 -17.71 9.39 -7.01
CA SER A 219 -18.95 8.63 -7.21
C SER A 219 -19.77 9.18 -8.39
N ALA A 220 -19.84 10.51 -8.54
CA ALA A 220 -20.49 11.16 -9.68
C ALA A 220 -19.76 10.90 -11.01
N PHE A 221 -18.42 10.85 -10.99
CA PHE A 221 -17.64 10.47 -12.16
C PHE A 221 -17.83 8.99 -12.53
N MET A 222 -17.86 8.09 -11.54
CA MET A 222 -18.10 6.67 -11.76
C MET A 222 -19.51 6.41 -12.30
N GLU A 223 -20.52 7.12 -11.79
CA GLU A 223 -21.88 7.09 -12.34
C GLU A 223 -21.90 7.48 -13.82
N GLN A 224 -21.27 8.60 -14.17
CA GLN A 224 -21.23 9.10 -15.54
C GLN A 224 -20.50 8.15 -16.51
N SER A 225 -19.50 7.41 -16.00
CA SER A 225 -18.64 6.55 -16.82
C SER A 225 -19.03 5.07 -16.83
N LYS A 226 -20.00 4.67 -16.00
CA LYS A 226 -20.42 3.27 -15.80
C LYS A 226 -20.78 2.54 -17.09
N TYR A 227 -21.52 3.19 -17.98
CA TYR A 227 -22.03 2.60 -19.23
C TYR A 227 -21.14 2.87 -20.44
N LEU A 228 -19.95 3.46 -20.26
CA LEU A 228 -19.03 3.71 -21.36
C LEU A 228 -18.39 2.42 -21.83
N THR A 229 -18.46 2.16 -23.14
CA THR A 229 -17.69 1.09 -23.77
C THR A 229 -16.18 1.40 -23.71
N PRO A 230 -15.29 0.40 -23.85
CA PRO A 230 -13.83 0.63 -23.87
C PRO A 230 -13.42 1.72 -24.88
N LEU A 231 -13.96 1.68 -26.10
CA LEU A 231 -13.72 2.68 -27.14
C LEU A 231 -14.17 4.10 -26.72
N GLN A 232 -15.31 4.20 -26.03
CA GLN A 232 -15.79 5.48 -25.51
C GLN A 232 -14.92 5.99 -24.37
N LYS A 233 -14.39 5.11 -23.50
CA LYS A 233 -13.47 5.51 -22.42
C LYS A 233 -12.18 6.17 -22.93
N ASN A 234 -11.75 5.86 -24.16
CA ASN A 234 -10.57 6.47 -24.80
C ASN A 234 -10.82 7.87 -25.38
N SER A 235 -12.08 8.28 -25.59
CA SER A 235 -12.40 9.51 -26.31
C SER A 235 -13.30 10.48 -25.54
N VAL A 236 -14.18 9.97 -24.68
CA VAL A 236 -15.17 10.77 -23.96
C VAL A 236 -14.53 11.42 -22.74
N TRP A 237 -14.58 12.75 -22.69
CA TRP A 237 -14.11 13.52 -21.54
C TRP A 237 -15.19 13.56 -20.47
N VAL A 238 -14.77 13.65 -19.21
CA VAL A 238 -15.69 13.98 -18.12
C VAL A 238 -16.34 15.34 -18.40
N SER A 239 -17.67 15.42 -18.34
CA SER A 239 -18.40 16.67 -18.58
C SER A 239 -19.07 17.16 -17.29
N LEU A 240 -19.03 18.47 -17.06
CA LEU A 240 -19.73 19.12 -15.94
C LEU A 240 -21.23 19.19 -16.22
N THR A 241 -21.88 18.04 -16.24
CA THR A 241 -23.31 17.86 -16.52
C THR A 241 -23.93 16.90 -15.50
N GLY A 242 -25.27 16.89 -15.38
CA GLY A 242 -25.98 15.97 -14.50
C GLY A 242 -25.55 16.07 -13.03
N ASN A 243 -25.43 14.93 -12.36
CA ASN A 243 -25.10 14.85 -10.94
C ASN A 243 -23.69 15.39 -10.62
N LEU A 244 -22.73 15.33 -11.55
CA LEU A 244 -21.40 15.88 -11.32
C LEU A 244 -21.43 17.42 -11.21
N LEU A 245 -22.22 18.10 -12.06
CA LEU A 245 -22.40 19.55 -11.96
C LEU A 245 -23.09 19.92 -10.65
N LEU A 246 -24.17 19.22 -10.31
CA LEU A 246 -24.92 19.45 -9.06
C LEU A 246 -24.03 19.23 -7.83
N ASN A 247 -23.21 18.18 -7.84
CA ASN A 247 -22.22 17.92 -6.81
C ASN A 247 -21.24 19.10 -6.65
N ARG A 248 -20.64 19.58 -7.75
CA ARG A 248 -19.69 20.69 -7.71
C ARG A 248 -20.32 21.97 -7.19
N LEU A 249 -21.53 22.30 -7.64
CA LEU A 249 -22.27 23.47 -7.15
C LEU A 249 -22.61 23.34 -5.66
N LEU A 250 -23.08 22.17 -5.23
CA LEU A 250 -23.46 21.89 -3.84
C LEU A 250 -22.26 22.06 -2.90
N TRP A 251 -21.15 21.38 -3.17
CA TRP A 251 -19.99 21.40 -2.27
C TRP A 251 -19.23 22.72 -2.29
N ILE A 252 -19.18 23.42 -3.43
CA ILE A 252 -18.65 24.79 -3.49
C ILE A 252 -19.52 25.73 -2.64
N THR A 253 -20.85 25.61 -2.74
CA THR A 253 -21.80 26.42 -1.94
C THR A 253 -21.66 26.14 -0.44
N ILE A 254 -21.52 24.87 -0.04
CA ILE A 254 -21.24 24.46 1.34
C ILE A 254 -19.90 25.06 1.81
N SER A 255 -18.88 25.04 0.95
CA SER A 255 -17.55 25.59 1.27
C SER A 255 -17.60 27.10 1.52
N PHE A 256 -18.30 27.85 0.67
CA PHE A 256 -18.54 29.28 0.91
C PHE A 256 -19.36 29.53 2.17
N SER A 257 -20.32 28.65 2.48
CA SER A 257 -21.10 28.73 3.73
C SER A 257 -20.22 28.54 4.96
N PHE A 258 -19.30 27.57 4.94
CA PHE A 258 -18.29 27.39 6.00
C PHE A 258 -17.38 28.61 6.15
N LEU A 259 -16.86 29.15 5.04
CA LEU A 259 -16.03 30.37 5.08
C LEU A 259 -16.81 31.58 5.60
N GLY A 260 -18.07 31.76 5.19
CA GLY A 260 -18.94 32.81 5.68
C GLY A 260 -19.24 32.68 7.17
N PHE A 261 -19.49 31.45 7.64
CA PHE A 261 -19.66 31.13 9.06
C PHE A 261 -18.39 31.41 9.87
N ALA A 262 -17.24 30.94 9.39
CA ALA A 262 -15.94 31.20 10.00
C ALA A 262 -15.64 32.70 10.07
N TYR A 263 -15.93 33.44 8.99
CA TYR A 263 -15.76 34.88 8.94
C TYR A 263 -16.67 35.59 9.95
N ARG A 264 -17.94 35.19 10.10
CA ARG A 264 -18.85 35.79 11.07
C ARG A 264 -18.36 35.61 12.51
N LEU A 265 -17.98 34.39 12.88
CA LEU A 265 -17.52 34.05 14.24
C LEU A 265 -16.13 34.59 14.57
N PHE A 266 -15.25 34.72 13.58
CA PHE A 266 -13.89 35.20 13.82
C PHE A 266 -13.89 36.63 14.38
N SER A 267 -13.09 36.88 15.42
CA SER A 267 -12.86 38.22 15.93
C SER A 267 -11.41 38.40 16.40
N PHE A 268 -10.89 39.62 16.23
CA PHE A 268 -9.57 40.01 16.74
C PHE A 268 -9.56 40.30 18.22
N ARG A 269 -10.72 40.43 18.86
CA ARG A 269 -10.77 40.38 20.30
C ARG A 269 -10.14 39.05 20.69
N ALA A 270 -8.97 39.11 21.34
CA ALA A 270 -8.68 38.13 22.36
C ALA A 270 -10.00 38.03 23.13
N LEU A 271 -10.63 36.86 23.17
CA LEU A 271 -11.68 36.65 24.16
C LEU A 271 -11.03 37.18 25.43
N ASN A 272 -11.55 38.29 25.97
CA ASN A 272 -11.21 38.76 27.30
C ASN A 272 -11.18 37.47 28.10
N GLN A 273 -9.98 37.05 28.53
CA GLN A 273 -9.83 35.87 29.37
C GLN A 273 -10.90 36.07 30.41
N LYS A 274 -11.92 35.22 30.30
CA LYS A 274 -13.17 35.22 31.03
C LYS A 274 -12.83 35.79 32.37
N LYS A 275 -13.15 37.09 32.62
CA LYS A 275 -12.63 37.90 33.75
C LYS A 275 -12.32 36.89 34.82
N GLN A 276 -11.04 36.49 34.96
CA GLN A 276 -10.68 35.76 36.14
C GLN A 276 -11.19 36.73 37.18
N LYS A 277 -12.20 36.31 37.94
CA LYS A 277 -12.54 37.00 39.16
C LYS A 277 -11.16 37.22 39.76
N ALA A 278 -10.70 38.48 39.75
CA ALA A 278 -9.55 38.82 40.54
C ALA A 278 -9.86 38.14 41.87
N PRO A 279 -9.00 37.23 42.36
CA PRO A 279 -9.17 36.81 43.74
C PRO A 279 -9.36 38.11 44.50
N ASP A 280 -10.47 38.26 45.21
CA ASP A 280 -10.69 39.42 46.06
C ASP A 280 -9.36 39.71 46.76
N GLU A 281 -8.72 40.82 46.43
CA GLU A 281 -7.47 41.25 47.08
C GLU A 281 -7.72 41.59 48.56
N THR A 282 -8.93 41.33 49.06
CA THR A 282 -9.35 41.32 50.46
C THR A 282 -9.44 39.91 51.05
N LYS A 283 -8.67 38.94 50.55
CA LYS A 283 -8.12 37.90 51.41
C LYS A 283 -6.67 38.22 51.64
N THR A 284 -6.42 38.84 52.78
CA THR A 284 -5.13 38.90 53.46
C THR A 284 -4.32 37.68 53.09
N ASN A 285 -3.24 37.88 52.33
CA ASN A 285 -2.12 36.97 52.33
C ASN A 285 -1.64 36.91 53.78
N GLU A 286 -2.19 35.97 54.56
CA GLU A 286 -1.36 35.30 55.53
C GLU A 286 -0.24 34.68 54.70
N GLU A 287 0.91 35.35 54.70
CA GLU A 287 2.15 34.77 54.25
C GLU A 287 2.32 33.49 55.06
N ILE A 288 1.91 32.36 54.49
CA ILE A 288 2.41 31.07 54.92
C ILE A 288 3.86 31.06 54.45
N THR A 289 4.72 31.74 55.21
CA THR A 289 6.16 31.47 55.27
C THR A 289 6.35 30.12 55.93
N ASN A 290 5.82 29.06 55.31
CA ASN A 290 6.44 27.77 55.46
C ASN A 290 7.79 27.93 54.77
N ASN A 291 8.82 28.23 55.55
CA ASN A 291 10.20 28.02 55.17
C ASN A 291 10.37 26.53 54.88
N ILE A 292 9.93 26.09 53.70
CA ILE A 292 10.24 24.77 53.18
C ILE A 292 11.72 24.86 52.88
N VAL A 293 12.54 24.44 53.84
CA VAL A 293 13.98 24.31 53.66
C VAL A 293 14.17 23.38 52.47
N TYR A 294 14.67 23.94 51.36
CA TYR A 294 14.99 23.17 50.18
C TYR A 294 16.02 22.10 50.56
N GLN A 295 15.57 20.85 50.65
CA GLN A 295 16.47 19.71 50.78
C GLN A 295 16.76 19.17 49.38
N PRO A 296 18.01 19.27 48.89
CA PRO A 296 18.40 18.57 47.68
C PRO A 296 18.32 17.07 47.94
N ILE A 297 17.31 16.41 47.37
CA ILE A 297 17.22 14.96 47.36
C ILE A 297 18.30 14.47 46.40
N ALA A 298 19.26 13.69 46.90
CA ALA A 298 20.23 13.04 46.03
C ALA A 298 19.48 12.16 45.02
N PRO A 299 19.77 12.25 43.71
CA PRO A 299 19.07 11.45 42.71
C PRO A 299 19.38 9.96 42.93
N SER A 300 18.50 9.28 43.67
CA SER A 300 18.53 7.85 43.89
C SER A 300 17.92 7.15 42.68
N GLY A 301 18.71 6.93 41.62
CA GLY A 301 18.12 6.43 40.38
C GLY A 301 19.08 6.00 39.29
N PHE A 302 20.22 5.39 39.62
CA PHE A 302 21.06 4.72 38.61
C PHE A 302 20.88 3.20 38.72
N GLY A 303 20.03 2.64 37.85
CA GLY A 303 19.78 1.19 37.83
C GLY A 303 18.59 0.76 36.99
N LEU A 304 18.41 -0.56 36.84
CA LEU A 304 17.31 -1.17 36.08
C LEU A 304 15.92 -0.82 36.63
N GLY A 305 15.78 -0.66 37.95
CA GLY A 305 14.51 -0.25 38.57
C GLY A 305 14.06 1.15 38.11
N ALA A 306 14.98 2.12 38.09
CA ALA A 306 14.70 3.48 37.62
C ALA A 306 14.38 3.53 36.12
N PHE A 307 15.01 2.65 35.32
CA PHE A 307 14.67 2.48 33.91
C PHE A 307 13.22 2.06 33.72
N TRP A 308 12.78 1.00 34.40
CA TRP A 308 11.43 0.46 34.25
C TRP A 308 10.36 1.41 34.79
N GLN A 309 10.62 2.07 35.93
CA GLN A 309 9.71 3.10 36.46
C GLN A 309 9.52 4.25 35.47
N SER A 310 10.62 4.78 34.92
CA SER A 310 10.57 5.84 33.92
C SER A 310 9.86 5.40 32.64
N PHE A 311 10.17 4.20 32.16
CA PHE A 311 9.60 3.63 30.94
C PHE A 311 8.08 3.40 31.07
N LEU A 312 7.63 2.77 32.17
CA LEU A 312 6.21 2.49 32.39
C LEU A 312 5.41 3.78 32.61
N ALA A 313 5.95 4.72 33.38
CA ALA A 313 5.29 6.00 33.63
C ALA A 313 5.08 6.78 32.32
N GLN A 314 6.13 6.92 31.51
CA GLN A 314 6.05 7.62 30.22
C GLN A 314 5.15 6.89 29.23
N THR A 315 5.21 5.56 29.18
CA THR A 315 4.37 4.76 28.28
C THR A 315 2.90 4.89 28.66
N LYS A 316 2.58 4.82 29.95
CA LYS A 316 1.20 5.02 30.45
C LYS A 316 0.68 6.41 30.11
N ILE A 317 1.49 7.45 30.30
CA ILE A 317 1.14 8.83 29.96
C ILE A 317 0.92 8.96 28.45
N GLY A 318 1.84 8.44 27.64
CA GLY A 318 1.81 8.51 26.18
C GLY A 318 0.59 7.79 25.60
N ILE A 319 0.32 6.56 26.03
CA ILE A 319 -0.87 5.79 25.59
C ILE A 319 -2.15 6.51 26.02
N SER A 320 -2.25 6.97 27.28
CA SER A 320 -3.44 7.70 27.74
C SER A 320 -3.73 8.94 26.90
N GLN A 321 -2.67 9.67 26.53
CA GLN A 321 -2.78 10.86 25.70
C GLN A 321 -3.06 10.52 24.23
N LEU A 322 -2.54 9.41 23.69
CA LEU A 322 -2.87 8.92 22.34
C LEU A 322 -4.37 8.58 22.25
N LEU A 323 -4.87 7.78 23.20
CA LEU A 323 -6.28 7.38 23.28
C LEU A 323 -7.24 8.58 23.44
N LYS A 324 -6.79 9.65 24.10
CA LYS A 324 -7.55 10.91 24.25
C LYS A 324 -7.40 11.87 23.07
N SER A 325 -6.51 11.58 22.11
CA SER A 325 -6.30 12.48 20.99
C SER A 325 -7.43 12.35 19.99
N LEU A 326 -8.05 13.49 19.66
CA LEU A 326 -9.16 13.58 18.72
C LEU A 326 -8.84 12.95 17.34
N PRO A 327 -7.64 13.13 16.75
CA PRO A 327 -7.31 12.49 15.47
C PRO A 327 -7.26 10.96 15.56
N PHE A 328 -6.74 10.42 16.65
CA PHE A 328 -6.69 8.97 16.87
C PHE A 328 -8.09 8.39 17.05
N GLN A 329 -8.95 9.06 17.83
CA GLN A 329 -10.35 8.64 18.01
C GLN A 329 -11.12 8.67 16.69
N ALA A 330 -10.95 9.71 15.88
CA ALA A 330 -11.55 9.79 14.55
C ALA A 330 -11.07 8.64 13.66
N MET A 331 -9.77 8.33 13.69
CA MET A 331 -9.20 7.22 12.93
C MET A 331 -9.68 5.85 13.45
N LEU A 332 -9.87 5.68 14.76
CA LEU A 332 -10.44 4.46 15.32
C LEU A 332 -11.88 4.23 14.85
N VAL A 333 -12.73 5.26 14.91
CA VAL A 333 -14.10 5.16 14.38
C VAL A 333 -14.09 4.83 12.88
N PHE A 334 -13.16 5.44 12.15
CA PHE A 334 -13.01 5.20 10.73
C PHE A 334 -12.60 3.78 10.39
N ILE A 335 -11.58 3.24 11.05
CA ILE A 335 -11.13 1.87 10.81
C ILE A 335 -12.19 0.86 11.27
N THR A 336 -12.91 1.14 12.37
CA THR A 336 -14.09 0.35 12.76
C THR A 336 -15.11 0.31 11.62
N PHE A 337 -15.41 1.45 11.02
CA PHE A 337 -16.35 1.52 9.90
C PHE A 337 -15.87 0.68 8.71
N ILE A 338 -14.60 0.81 8.30
CA ILE A 338 -14.02 0.03 7.20
C ILE A 338 -14.11 -1.47 7.46
N ILE A 339 -13.69 -1.92 8.66
CA ILE A 339 -13.72 -3.33 9.02
C ILE A 339 -15.16 -3.86 9.01
N CYS A 340 -16.10 -3.11 9.60
CA CYS A 340 -17.51 -3.48 9.59
C CYS A 340 -18.08 -3.53 8.16
N SER A 341 -17.73 -2.57 7.30
CA SER A 341 -18.22 -2.55 5.91
C SER A 341 -17.70 -3.73 5.10
N GLU A 342 -16.43 -4.09 5.28
CA GLU A 342 -15.81 -5.21 4.55
C GLU A 342 -16.45 -6.54 4.96
N PHE A 343 -16.63 -6.76 6.27
CA PHE A 343 -17.32 -7.94 6.79
C PHE A 343 -18.79 -7.97 6.38
N TYR A 344 -19.49 -6.84 6.41
CA TYR A 344 -20.89 -6.78 6.00
C TYR A 344 -21.06 -7.12 4.52
N SER A 345 -20.27 -6.50 3.63
CA SER A 345 -20.36 -6.77 2.19
C SER A 345 -20.05 -8.24 1.87
N THR A 346 -19.00 -8.79 2.49
CA THR A 346 -18.56 -10.17 2.24
C THR A 346 -19.55 -11.21 2.79
N LEU A 347 -20.09 -11.01 3.99
CA LEU A 347 -20.89 -12.02 4.69
C LEU A 347 -22.40 -11.89 4.40
N VAL A 348 -22.91 -10.67 4.26
CA VAL A 348 -24.35 -10.38 4.19
C VAL A 348 -24.81 -10.05 2.78
N GLU A 349 -24.12 -9.14 2.08
CA GLU A 349 -24.50 -8.78 0.70
C GLU A 349 -24.14 -9.87 -0.32
N GLY A 350 -23.09 -10.64 -0.01
CA GLY A 350 -22.57 -11.72 -0.84
C GLY A 350 -21.51 -11.23 -1.82
N GLY A 351 -20.56 -12.11 -2.16
CA GLY A 351 -19.43 -11.79 -3.03
C GLY A 351 -19.82 -11.55 -4.50
N SER A 352 -18.84 -11.60 -5.42
CA SER A 352 -19.02 -11.37 -6.87
C SER A 352 -20.11 -12.22 -7.55
N TYR A 353 -20.53 -13.31 -6.90
CA TYR A 353 -21.56 -14.23 -7.38
C TYR A 353 -22.80 -14.26 -6.49
N SER A 354 -22.99 -13.25 -5.63
CA SER A 354 -24.07 -13.21 -4.61
C SER A 354 -24.07 -14.41 -3.67
N GLU A 355 -22.89 -15.01 -3.45
CA GLU A 355 -22.69 -16.09 -2.50
C GLU A 355 -22.45 -15.52 -1.10
N SER A 356 -23.25 -15.93 -0.12
CA SER A 356 -23.01 -15.62 1.29
C SER A 356 -21.99 -16.63 1.85
N LEU A 357 -20.84 -16.12 2.28
CA LEU A 357 -19.81 -16.93 2.92
C LEU A 357 -20.10 -17.10 4.41
N TYR A 358 -19.89 -18.30 4.95
CA TYR A 358 -19.88 -18.48 6.40
C TYR A 358 -18.78 -17.61 7.03
N PRO A 359 -19.02 -16.99 8.20
CA PRO A 359 -18.07 -16.09 8.88
C PRO A 359 -16.96 -16.89 9.58
N ILE A 360 -16.24 -17.68 8.80
CA ILE A 360 -15.16 -18.54 9.26
C ILE A 360 -13.96 -17.67 9.64
N THR A 361 -13.30 -18.02 10.76
CA THR A 361 -12.18 -17.24 11.31
C THR A 361 -11.06 -17.02 10.28
N SER A 362 -10.73 -18.02 9.46
CA SER A 362 -9.70 -17.90 8.42
C SER A 362 -10.05 -16.89 7.31
N ILE A 363 -11.32 -16.78 6.93
CA ILE A 363 -11.77 -15.76 5.97
C ILE A 363 -11.65 -14.38 6.62
N LEU A 364 -12.22 -14.21 7.81
CA LEU A 364 -12.25 -12.92 8.51
C LEU A 364 -10.85 -12.35 8.80
N ALA A 365 -9.91 -13.23 9.15
CA ALA A 365 -8.51 -12.89 9.42
C ALA A 365 -7.75 -12.28 8.23
N GLY A 366 -8.19 -12.56 7.00
CA GLY A 366 -7.52 -12.13 5.77
C GLY A 366 -8.04 -10.82 5.18
N LEU A 367 -9.31 -10.47 5.45
CA LEU A 367 -10.03 -9.43 4.72
C LEU A 367 -9.43 -8.02 4.91
N ASN A 368 -9.09 -7.64 6.14
CA ASN A 368 -8.72 -6.24 6.44
C ASN A 368 -7.21 -5.97 6.49
N ASN A 369 -6.36 -6.92 6.07
CA ASN A 369 -4.90 -6.79 6.17
C ASN A 369 -4.38 -5.51 5.49
N ALA A 370 -4.85 -5.22 4.27
CA ALA A 370 -4.44 -4.03 3.54
C ALA A 370 -4.86 -2.72 4.23
N ALA A 371 -6.09 -2.66 4.74
CA ALA A 371 -6.60 -1.49 5.46
C ALA A 371 -5.80 -1.24 6.74
N ILE A 372 -5.60 -2.27 7.57
CA ILE A 372 -4.81 -2.19 8.80
C ILE A 372 -3.38 -1.74 8.50
N PHE A 373 -2.76 -2.28 7.46
CA PHE A 373 -1.42 -1.89 7.05
C PHE A 373 -1.35 -0.42 6.61
N ILE A 374 -2.21 0.02 5.69
CA ILE A 374 -2.19 1.39 5.13
C ILE A 374 -2.48 2.44 6.22
N PHE A 375 -3.55 2.27 6.99
CA PHE A 375 -3.95 3.24 8.01
C PHE A 375 -3.05 3.17 9.25
N GLY A 376 -2.57 1.98 9.61
CA GLY A 376 -1.57 1.81 10.65
C GLY A 376 -0.27 2.52 10.30
N LEU A 377 0.24 2.32 9.08
CA LEU A 377 1.45 2.98 8.56
C LEU A 377 1.30 4.51 8.55
N LEU A 378 0.14 5.01 8.08
CA LEU A 378 -0.15 6.44 8.06
C LEU A 378 -0.11 7.04 9.48
N LEU A 379 -0.75 6.38 10.44
CA LEU A 379 -0.70 6.81 11.84
C LEU A 379 0.70 6.71 12.42
N ILE A 380 1.49 5.68 12.08
CA ILE A 380 2.87 5.54 12.55
C ILE A 380 3.74 6.69 12.03
N VAL A 381 3.66 7.02 10.75
CA VAL A 381 4.40 8.15 10.17
C VAL A 381 4.00 9.47 10.85
N PHE A 382 2.70 9.69 11.05
CA PHE A 382 2.18 10.90 11.69
C PHE A 382 2.55 10.99 13.19
N TYR A 383 2.23 9.95 13.97
CA TYR A 383 2.44 9.94 15.40
C TYR A 383 3.91 9.78 15.78
N SER A 384 4.77 9.17 14.94
CA SER A 384 6.22 9.18 15.19
C SER A 384 6.76 10.61 15.25
N GLY A 385 6.34 11.50 14.34
CA GLY A 385 6.77 12.89 14.37
C GLY A 385 6.14 13.70 15.50
N GLU A 386 4.83 13.56 15.74
CA GLU A 386 4.16 14.28 16.85
C GLU A 386 4.67 13.85 18.22
N TRP A 387 4.90 12.55 18.44
CA TRP A 387 5.37 12.05 19.74
C TRP A 387 6.85 12.27 19.96
N VAL A 388 7.73 12.03 18.99
CA VAL A 388 9.18 12.23 19.17
C VAL A 388 9.49 13.69 19.50
N TRP A 389 8.77 14.63 18.90
CA TRP A 389 8.99 16.07 19.06
C TRP A 389 8.08 16.74 20.08
N LYS A 390 7.26 15.96 20.80
CA LYS A 390 6.24 16.52 21.70
C LYS A 390 6.84 17.38 22.78
N GLU A 391 7.84 16.85 23.49
CA GLU A 391 8.48 17.51 24.63
C GLU A 391 9.20 18.79 24.20
N ARG A 392 9.70 18.84 22.97
CA ARG A 392 10.32 20.04 22.38
C ARG A 392 9.28 21.05 21.93
N SER A 393 8.15 20.60 21.38
CA SER A 393 7.06 21.47 20.91
C SER A 393 6.36 22.21 22.06
N GLU A 394 6.47 21.68 23.28
CA GLU A 394 5.90 22.24 24.52
C GLU A 394 6.99 22.81 25.46
N ASP A 395 8.23 23.01 24.97
CA ASP A 395 9.38 23.55 25.72
C ASP A 395 9.74 22.78 27.02
N PHE A 396 9.31 21.53 27.15
CA PHE A 396 9.51 20.69 28.34
C PHE A 396 10.77 19.80 28.28
N HIS A 397 11.40 19.71 27.11
CA HIS A 397 12.56 18.82 26.88
C HIS A 397 13.74 19.09 27.82
N LEU A 398 14.06 20.34 28.16
CA LEU A 398 15.17 20.69 29.06
C LEU A 398 14.97 20.14 30.49
N ILE A 399 13.72 20.12 30.95
CA ILE A 399 13.37 19.58 32.27
C ILE A 399 13.53 18.06 32.26
N LEU A 400 13.08 17.40 31.18
CA LEU A 400 13.23 15.95 31.03
C LEU A 400 14.69 15.52 30.86
N ASP A 401 15.48 16.27 30.11
CA ASP A 401 16.89 15.98 29.87
C ASP A 401 17.74 16.15 31.14
N ALA A 402 17.29 16.97 32.10
CA ALA A 402 17.91 17.11 33.41
C ALA A 402 17.60 15.93 34.36
N THR A 403 16.65 15.05 34.02
CA THR A 403 16.32 13.88 34.84
C THR A 403 17.34 12.74 34.66
N PRO A 404 17.51 11.85 35.66
CA PRO A 404 18.39 10.69 35.55
C PRO A 404 17.84 9.59 34.62
N ALA A 405 16.64 9.76 34.02
CA ALA A 405 16.06 8.79 33.11
C ALA A 405 16.99 8.56 31.91
N SER A 406 17.14 7.31 31.46
CA SER A 406 18.02 6.96 30.35
C SER A 406 17.39 7.24 28.97
N ASN A 407 18.21 7.47 27.94
CA ASN A 407 17.74 7.60 26.55
C ASN A 407 16.98 6.37 26.07
N ALA A 408 17.43 5.18 26.50
CA ALA A 408 16.75 3.94 26.19
C ALA A 408 15.31 3.92 26.74
N SER A 409 15.09 4.48 27.93
CA SER A 409 13.76 4.57 28.54
C SER A 409 12.84 5.47 27.71
N PHE A 410 13.33 6.65 27.29
CA PHE A 410 12.57 7.57 26.43
C PHE A 410 12.24 6.96 25.06
N PHE A 411 13.23 6.38 24.38
CA PHE A 411 13.05 5.80 23.06
C PHE A 411 12.07 4.63 23.08
N TRP A 412 12.29 3.66 23.96
CA TRP A 412 11.41 2.50 24.05
C TRP A 412 10.01 2.88 24.51
N SER A 413 9.86 3.90 25.37
CA SER A 413 8.54 4.39 25.73
C SER A 413 7.78 4.93 24.51
N LYS A 414 8.43 5.73 23.67
CA LYS A 414 7.84 6.23 22.42
C LYS A 414 7.54 5.09 21.44
N ALA A 415 8.43 4.10 21.33
CA ALA A 415 8.17 2.90 20.54
C ALA A 415 6.94 2.13 21.07
N SER A 416 6.78 1.96 22.39
CA SER A 416 5.61 1.33 22.99
C SER A 416 4.31 2.08 22.75
N VAL A 417 4.34 3.42 22.76
CA VAL A 417 3.17 4.24 22.38
C VAL A 417 2.79 3.98 20.93
N LEU A 418 3.75 3.94 20.01
CA LEU A 418 3.47 3.65 18.60
C LEU A 418 3.02 2.21 18.38
N LEU A 419 3.58 1.23 19.11
CA LEU A 419 3.16 -0.18 19.07
C LEU A 419 1.72 -0.38 19.53
N SER A 420 1.18 0.50 20.37
CA SER A 420 -0.22 0.44 20.76
C SER A 420 -1.18 0.67 19.58
N ILE A 421 -0.73 1.34 18.50
CA ILE A 421 -1.55 1.60 17.30
C ILE A 421 -1.92 0.29 16.58
N PRO A 422 -0.96 -0.51 16.04
CA PRO A 422 -1.30 -1.77 15.39
C PRO A 422 -1.96 -2.76 16.36
N PHE A 423 -1.55 -2.77 17.63
CA PHE A 423 -2.18 -3.61 18.65
C PHE A 423 -3.68 -3.32 18.76
N LEU A 424 -4.06 -2.04 18.92
CA LEU A 424 -5.48 -1.65 19.04
C LEU A 424 -6.28 -1.92 17.76
N PHE A 425 -5.69 -1.72 16.59
CA PHE A 425 -6.36 -2.00 15.31
C PHE A 425 -6.66 -3.49 15.14
N ILE A 426 -5.69 -4.35 15.44
CA ILE A 426 -5.85 -5.81 15.35
C ILE A 426 -6.82 -6.30 16.43
N THR A 427 -6.74 -5.78 17.66
CA THR A 427 -7.72 -6.12 18.72
C THR A 427 -9.14 -5.72 18.31
N LEU A 428 -9.29 -4.56 17.69
CA LEU A 428 -10.57 -4.08 17.19
C LEU A 428 -11.11 -4.97 16.06
N GLU A 429 -10.26 -5.37 15.10
CA GLU A 429 -10.63 -6.33 14.04
C GLU A 429 -11.13 -7.64 14.62
N ILE A 430 -10.38 -8.25 15.55
CA ILE A 430 -10.76 -9.49 16.22
C ILE A 430 -12.10 -9.32 16.96
N GLY A 431 -12.28 -8.22 17.68
CA GLY A 431 -13.52 -7.94 18.40
C GLY A 431 -14.74 -7.82 17.48
N ILE A 432 -14.58 -7.14 16.33
CA ILE A 432 -15.65 -7.01 15.33
C ILE A 432 -15.90 -8.36 14.64
N ALA A 433 -14.86 -9.10 14.28
CA ALA A 433 -14.98 -10.41 13.64
C ALA A 433 -15.76 -11.40 14.53
N ILE A 434 -15.44 -11.46 15.82
CA ILE A 434 -16.17 -12.25 16.81
C ILE A 434 -17.62 -11.77 16.93
N ALA A 435 -17.88 -10.46 16.90
CA ALA A 435 -19.25 -9.94 16.94
C ALA A 435 -20.07 -10.40 15.72
N PHE A 436 -19.50 -10.36 14.51
CA PHE A 436 -20.15 -10.89 13.30
C PHE A 436 -20.39 -12.39 13.36
N GLN A 437 -19.44 -13.16 13.89
CA GLN A 437 -19.59 -14.60 14.13
C GLN A 437 -20.78 -14.91 15.04
N PHE A 438 -20.99 -14.12 16.10
CA PHE A 438 -22.17 -14.26 16.96
C PHE A 438 -23.47 -13.78 16.30
N ILE A 439 -23.45 -12.67 15.55
CA ILE A 439 -24.64 -12.10 14.90
C ILE A 439 -25.18 -13.05 13.82
N LEU A 440 -24.31 -13.79 13.14
CA LEU A 440 -24.65 -14.72 12.06
C LEU A 440 -24.76 -16.18 12.54
N ASP A 441 -24.93 -16.40 13.84
CA ASP A 441 -25.10 -17.73 14.46
C ASP A 441 -23.99 -18.76 14.14
N TYR A 442 -22.75 -18.28 13.99
CA TYR A 442 -21.57 -19.11 13.68
C TYR A 442 -20.46 -18.88 14.71
N ALA A 443 -20.64 -19.40 15.92
CA ALA A 443 -19.74 -19.20 17.05
C ALA A 443 -18.46 -20.08 17.02
N HIS A 444 -17.91 -20.38 15.84
CA HIS A 444 -16.67 -21.15 15.71
C HIS A 444 -15.42 -20.24 15.72
N ILE A 445 -14.96 -19.93 16.93
CA ILE A 445 -13.85 -19.01 17.18
C ILE A 445 -12.53 -19.80 17.26
N ASP A 446 -11.65 -19.59 16.28
CA ASP A 446 -10.27 -20.07 16.39
C ASP A 446 -9.37 -18.97 16.99
N ILE A 447 -9.14 -19.09 18.30
CA ILE A 447 -8.31 -18.16 19.07
C ILE A 447 -6.87 -18.15 18.55
N SER A 448 -6.36 -19.29 18.07
CA SER A 448 -4.97 -19.40 17.61
C SER A 448 -4.74 -18.57 16.35
N THR A 449 -5.67 -18.64 15.38
CA THR A 449 -5.64 -17.84 14.16
C THR A 449 -5.76 -16.34 14.49
N TYR A 450 -6.67 -15.94 15.37
CA TYR A 450 -6.76 -14.53 15.78
C TYR A 450 -5.50 -14.01 16.48
N LEU A 451 -4.90 -14.79 17.38
CA LEU A 451 -3.63 -14.41 18.02
C LEU A 451 -2.48 -14.29 17.01
N SER A 452 -2.50 -15.11 15.95
CA SER A 452 -1.49 -15.05 14.90
C SER A 452 -1.52 -13.74 14.10
N LEU A 453 -2.64 -13.00 14.08
CA LEU A 453 -2.76 -11.71 13.40
C LEU A 453 -1.82 -10.65 13.99
N TYR A 454 -1.59 -10.66 15.31
CA TYR A 454 -0.60 -9.77 15.94
C TYR A 454 0.81 -9.97 15.37
N TYR A 455 1.13 -11.19 14.92
CA TYR A 455 2.38 -11.48 14.27
C TYR A 455 2.34 -11.14 12.77
N TYR A 456 1.41 -11.72 12.01
CA TYR A 456 1.39 -11.58 10.54
C TYR A 456 1.02 -10.18 10.05
N GLN A 457 0.07 -9.50 10.71
CA GLN A 457 -0.30 -8.13 10.37
C GLN A 457 0.51 -7.09 11.16
N GLY A 458 0.89 -7.40 12.41
CA GLY A 458 1.58 -6.46 13.30
C GLY A 458 3.06 -6.25 12.97
N ILE A 459 3.82 -7.31 12.68
CA ILE A 459 5.29 -7.24 12.47
C ILE A 459 5.70 -6.31 11.32
N PRO A 460 5.03 -6.28 10.16
CA PRO A 460 5.31 -5.28 9.12
C PRO A 460 5.27 -3.84 9.68
N LEU A 461 4.25 -3.53 10.50
CA LEU A 461 4.09 -2.21 11.12
C LEU A 461 5.15 -1.95 12.20
N VAL A 462 5.57 -2.97 12.95
CA VAL A 462 6.69 -2.86 13.91
C VAL A 462 7.96 -2.39 13.20
N PHE A 463 8.30 -2.98 12.05
CA PHE A 463 9.48 -2.55 11.30
C PHE A 463 9.40 -1.06 10.92
N TYR A 464 8.25 -0.62 10.40
CA TYR A 464 8.05 0.80 10.05
C TYR A 464 8.04 1.73 11.28
N ILE A 465 7.63 1.28 12.47
CA ILE A 465 7.80 2.04 13.71
C ILE A 465 9.28 2.29 13.98
N LEU A 466 10.12 1.26 13.90
CA LEU A 466 11.56 1.41 14.16
C LEU A 466 12.25 2.27 13.10
N LEU A 467 11.88 2.10 11.82
CA LEU A 467 12.38 2.92 10.71
C LEU A 467 12.00 4.40 10.89
N THR A 468 10.73 4.70 11.17
CA THR A 468 10.25 6.08 11.32
C THR A 468 10.84 6.75 12.56
N LEU A 469 10.98 6.03 13.68
CA LEU A 469 11.67 6.55 14.87
C LEU A 469 13.13 6.89 14.58
N PHE A 470 13.84 6.05 13.82
CA PHE A 470 15.21 6.35 13.38
C PHE A 470 15.25 7.62 12.53
N ILE A 471 14.41 7.73 11.49
CA ILE A 471 14.35 8.91 10.61
C ILE A 471 14.00 10.17 11.41
N GLN A 472 13.04 10.09 12.34
CA GLN A 472 12.63 11.22 13.18
C GLN A 472 13.74 11.70 14.11
N THR A 473 14.57 10.77 14.61
CA THR A 473 15.71 11.09 15.49
C THR A 473 16.84 11.81 14.74
N LEU A 474 16.97 11.54 13.43
CA LEU A 474 17.95 12.21 12.57
C LEU A 474 17.44 13.55 12.02
N SER A 475 16.14 13.66 11.83
CA SER A 475 15.53 14.86 11.26
C SER A 475 15.79 16.12 12.11
N PRO A 476 15.98 17.30 11.50
CA PRO A 476 16.02 18.58 12.21
C PRO A 476 14.65 19.05 12.72
N GLY A 477 13.54 18.45 12.27
CA GLY A 477 12.20 18.81 12.73
C GLY A 477 11.13 17.79 12.38
N LYS A 478 10.02 17.78 13.13
CA LYS A 478 8.97 16.75 13.00
C LYS A 478 8.40 16.60 11.59
N TYR A 479 8.09 17.71 10.93
CA TYR A 479 7.47 17.71 9.60
C TYR A 479 8.41 17.20 8.52
N LEU A 480 9.70 17.54 8.60
CA LEU A 480 10.70 17.01 7.66
C LEU A 480 10.91 15.51 7.89
N GLY A 481 10.89 15.05 9.14
CA GLY A 481 11.02 13.63 9.47
C GLY A 481 9.83 12.82 8.95
N MET A 482 8.61 13.37 9.07
CA MET A 482 7.40 12.77 8.49
C MET A 482 7.51 12.68 6.96
N ALA A 483 7.93 13.76 6.30
CA ALA A 483 8.10 13.81 4.86
C ALA A 483 9.15 12.81 4.35
N ILE A 484 10.33 12.77 4.96
CA ILE A 484 11.40 11.82 4.61
C ILE A 484 10.92 10.38 4.81
N SER A 485 10.22 10.11 5.93
CA SER A 485 9.64 8.79 6.19
C SER A 485 8.67 8.38 5.08
N GLY A 486 7.73 9.27 4.73
CA GLY A 486 6.78 9.02 3.64
C GLY A 486 7.45 8.76 2.30
N ILE A 487 8.47 9.55 1.93
CA ILE A 487 9.21 9.38 0.67
C ILE A 487 9.99 8.06 0.65
N VAL A 488 10.72 7.74 1.72
CA VAL A 488 11.51 6.49 1.80
C VAL A 488 10.59 5.28 1.69
N ILE A 489 9.47 5.29 2.41
CA ILE A 489 8.51 4.19 2.36
C ILE A 489 7.85 4.11 0.98
N ALA A 490 7.45 5.23 0.38
CA ALA A 490 6.86 5.26 -0.95
C ALA A 490 7.82 4.69 -2.01
N VAL A 491 9.10 5.10 -2.01
CA VAL A 491 10.08 4.71 -3.03
C VAL A 491 10.53 3.26 -2.88
N PHE A 492 10.87 2.84 -1.65
CA PHE A 492 11.51 1.55 -1.42
C PHE A 492 10.59 0.48 -0.84
N GLY A 493 9.53 0.87 -0.14
CA GLY A 493 8.63 -0.06 0.55
C GLY A 493 7.36 -0.41 -0.23
N THR A 494 7.02 0.36 -1.27
CA THR A 494 5.84 0.08 -2.11
C THR A 494 6.22 -0.59 -3.43
N ASN A 495 5.24 -0.78 -4.31
CA ASN A 495 5.48 -1.28 -5.67
C ASN A 495 6.22 -0.25 -6.56
N LEU A 496 6.41 0.99 -6.12
CA LEU A 496 7.19 1.99 -6.84
C LEU A 496 8.64 1.54 -7.08
N SER A 497 9.19 0.72 -6.18
CA SER A 497 10.54 0.18 -6.30
C SER A 497 10.70 -0.65 -7.58
N GLY A 498 9.68 -1.43 -7.98
CA GLY A 498 9.72 -2.28 -9.17
C GLY A 498 9.91 -1.48 -10.47
N TYR A 499 9.25 -0.34 -10.60
CA TYR A 499 9.41 0.56 -11.75
C TYR A 499 10.81 1.21 -11.83
N LEU A 500 11.52 1.28 -10.69
CA LEU A 500 12.92 1.72 -10.65
C LEU A 500 13.90 0.57 -10.90
N GLY A 501 13.42 -0.62 -11.27
CA GLY A 501 14.22 -1.85 -11.40
C GLY A 501 14.59 -2.50 -10.07
N ILE A 502 14.02 -2.05 -8.95
CA ILE A 502 14.28 -2.57 -7.60
C ILE A 502 13.20 -3.60 -7.25
N GLU A 503 13.42 -4.84 -7.70
CA GLU A 503 12.48 -5.96 -7.54
C GLU A 503 12.90 -6.94 -6.45
N HIS A 504 14.21 -7.02 -6.17
CA HIS A 504 14.76 -8.04 -5.28
C HIS A 504 14.23 -7.87 -3.84
N PRO A 505 13.74 -8.94 -3.18
CA PRO A 505 13.11 -8.86 -1.84
C PRO A 505 13.99 -8.18 -0.77
N LEU A 506 15.31 -8.38 -0.82
CA LEU A 506 16.26 -7.73 0.10
C LEU A 506 16.44 -6.21 -0.12
N LEU A 507 16.13 -5.70 -1.32
CA LEU A 507 16.27 -4.29 -1.65
C LEU A 507 14.96 -3.51 -1.41
N ARG A 508 13.82 -4.21 -1.34
CA ARG A 508 12.51 -3.64 -1.07
C ARG A 508 12.31 -3.49 0.45
N ILE A 509 12.49 -2.26 0.96
CA ILE A 509 12.52 -1.95 2.40
C ILE A 509 11.21 -2.37 3.08
N GLY A 510 11.32 -3.33 4.00
CA GLY A 510 10.18 -3.83 4.78
C GLY A 510 9.25 -4.78 4.02
N TYR A 511 9.68 -5.29 2.86
CA TYR A 511 8.89 -6.26 2.09
C TYR A 511 8.76 -7.59 2.84
N MET A 512 7.51 -7.98 3.08
CA MET A 512 7.13 -9.27 3.66
C MET A 512 5.98 -9.85 2.82
N PRO A 513 6.01 -11.16 2.49
CA PRO A 513 4.97 -11.77 1.67
C PRO A 513 3.64 -11.83 2.44
N SER A 514 2.52 -11.67 1.73
CA SER A 514 1.20 -11.84 2.34
C SER A 514 0.96 -13.29 2.75
N VAL A 515 0.52 -13.47 3.99
CA VAL A 515 0.11 -14.78 4.52
C VAL A 515 -1.41 -14.87 4.43
N THR A 516 -1.89 -15.95 3.83
CA THR A 516 -3.33 -16.28 3.77
C THR A 516 -3.67 -17.31 4.84
N PHE A 517 -4.93 -17.33 5.26
CA PHE A 517 -5.44 -18.26 6.26
C PHE A 517 -6.49 -19.15 5.61
N SER A 518 -6.54 -20.42 6.00
CA SER A 518 -7.54 -21.38 5.54
C SER A 518 -7.79 -22.40 6.65
N ASP A 519 -9.03 -22.78 6.89
CA ASP A 519 -9.33 -23.85 7.85
C ASP A 519 -8.80 -25.20 7.36
N MET A 520 -8.60 -25.36 6.04
CA MET A 520 -8.03 -26.58 5.48
C MET A 520 -6.52 -26.65 5.76
N SER A 521 -5.74 -25.61 5.44
CA SER A 521 -4.27 -25.64 5.58
C SER A 521 -3.72 -24.95 6.82
N GLY A 522 -4.57 -24.35 7.65
CA GLY A 522 -4.15 -23.40 8.68
C GLY A 522 -3.51 -22.15 8.07
N VAL A 523 -2.29 -21.85 8.50
CA VAL A 523 -1.52 -20.72 7.96
C VAL A 523 -0.85 -21.12 6.65
N SER A 524 -1.07 -20.34 5.59
CA SER A 524 -0.62 -20.65 4.23
C SER A 524 0.88 -20.93 4.07
N ASN A 525 1.20 -21.56 2.94
CA ASN A 525 2.57 -21.93 2.54
C ASN A 525 3.59 -20.79 2.55
N ASN A 526 3.16 -19.54 2.37
CA ASN A 526 4.04 -18.36 2.40
C ASN A 526 4.54 -18.02 3.81
N ALA A 527 4.05 -18.68 4.87
CA ALA A 527 4.47 -18.44 6.24
C ALA A 527 5.98 -18.60 6.43
N SER A 528 6.62 -19.61 5.81
CA SER A 528 8.06 -19.84 5.93
C SER A 528 8.87 -18.68 5.35
N ALA A 529 8.50 -18.18 4.18
CA ALA A 529 9.09 -17.00 3.57
C ALA A 529 8.84 -15.75 4.41
N PHE A 530 7.64 -15.61 4.98
CA PHE A 530 7.32 -14.53 5.92
C PHE A 530 8.22 -14.58 7.15
N HIS A 531 8.39 -15.72 7.80
CA HIS A 531 9.23 -15.85 9.01
C HIS A 531 10.67 -15.44 8.74
N LEU A 532 11.24 -15.83 7.61
CA LEU A 532 12.62 -15.49 7.26
C LEU A 532 12.77 -14.00 6.93
N LEU A 533 11.91 -13.45 6.06
CA LEU A 533 11.96 -12.03 5.67
C LEU A 533 11.63 -11.11 6.84
N SER A 534 10.61 -11.45 7.64
CA SER A 534 10.24 -10.66 8.83
C SER A 534 11.35 -10.65 9.87
N SER A 535 12.00 -11.79 10.14
CA SER A 535 13.15 -11.85 11.05
C SER A 535 14.30 -10.96 10.56
N ASN A 536 14.63 -11.04 9.27
CA ASN A 536 15.67 -10.21 8.66
C ASN A 536 15.38 -8.70 8.82
N TRP A 537 14.16 -8.27 8.47
CA TRP A 537 13.77 -6.86 8.59
C TRP A 537 13.65 -6.39 10.04
N ILE A 538 13.18 -7.22 10.97
CA ILE A 538 13.15 -6.86 12.39
C ILE A 538 14.56 -6.71 12.96
N ILE A 539 15.50 -7.59 12.58
CA ILE A 539 16.91 -7.43 12.95
C ILE A 539 17.45 -6.09 12.40
N ALA A 540 17.15 -5.75 11.14
CA ALA A 540 17.49 -4.44 10.59
C ALA A 540 16.86 -3.29 11.38
N GLY A 541 15.59 -3.40 11.77
CA GLY A 541 14.91 -2.43 12.64
C GLY A 541 15.56 -2.27 14.01
N LEU A 542 16.09 -3.35 14.60
CA LEU A 542 16.87 -3.29 15.84
C LEU A 542 18.21 -2.59 15.66
N ILE A 543 18.89 -2.80 14.53
CA ILE A 543 20.09 -2.03 14.14
C ILE A 543 19.75 -0.55 14.05
N LEU A 544 18.68 -0.19 13.34
CA LEU A 544 18.18 1.19 13.24
C LEU A 544 17.84 1.79 14.61
N SER A 545 17.31 0.98 15.53
CA SER A 545 17.00 1.40 16.90
C SER A 545 18.26 1.71 17.70
N ILE A 546 19.33 0.92 17.58
CA ILE A 546 20.62 1.21 18.22
C ILE A 546 21.22 2.49 17.66
N LEU A 547 21.15 2.68 16.33
CA LEU A 547 21.62 3.91 15.68
C LEU A 547 20.80 5.13 16.15
N ALA A 548 19.48 5.00 16.28
CA ALA A 548 18.60 6.04 16.80
C ALA A 548 18.93 6.38 18.26
N LEU A 549 19.14 5.38 19.11
CA LEU A 549 19.53 5.58 20.52
C LEU A 549 20.89 6.28 20.65
N HIS A 550 21.83 5.98 19.75
CA HIS A 550 23.13 6.64 19.71
C HIS A 550 23.00 8.08 19.23
N GLY A 551 22.17 8.34 18.23
CA GLY A 551 21.84 9.66 17.72
C GLY A 551 20.74 10.39 18.49
N TRP A 552 20.40 9.99 19.72
CA TRP A 552 19.33 10.65 20.46
C TRP A 552 19.76 12.04 20.94
N GLN A 553 19.06 13.09 20.52
CA GLN A 553 19.40 14.47 20.86
C GLN A 553 19.02 14.81 22.31
N ARG A 554 20.01 14.91 23.20
CA ARG A 554 19.87 15.51 24.54
C ARG A 554 20.37 16.94 24.58
N GLY A 555 19.67 17.80 25.32
CA GLY A 555 20.04 19.19 25.55
C GLY A 555 19.72 20.10 24.37
N ILE A 556 20.38 21.26 24.33
CA ILE A 556 20.18 22.26 23.28
C ILE A 556 20.70 21.69 21.96
N ALA A 557 19.81 21.59 20.97
CA ALA A 557 20.12 21.00 19.68
C ALA A 557 21.25 21.77 18.97
N GLY A 558 22.35 21.07 18.65
CA GLY A 558 23.39 21.57 17.76
C GLY A 558 22.93 21.61 16.31
N ASN A 559 23.78 22.12 15.41
CA ASN A 559 23.46 22.17 13.98
C ASN A 559 23.28 20.75 13.41
N PHE A 560 22.40 20.57 12.42
CA PHE A 560 22.13 19.27 11.79
C PHE A 560 23.40 18.52 11.33
N GLN A 561 24.40 19.25 10.84
CA GLN A 561 25.69 18.66 10.44
C GLN A 561 26.48 18.09 11.62
N GLU A 562 26.40 18.72 12.78
CA GLU A 562 27.05 18.22 14.00
C GLU A 562 26.33 16.96 14.50
N HIS A 563 25.01 16.94 14.36
CA HIS A 563 24.18 15.78 14.70
C HIS A 563 24.58 14.53 13.89
N ILE A 564 24.74 14.67 12.57
CA ILE A 564 25.21 13.57 11.72
C ILE A 564 26.63 13.16 12.11
N LYS A 565 27.54 14.11 12.38
CA LYS A 565 28.92 13.78 12.80
C LYS A 565 28.96 13.02 14.12
N GLN A 566 28.01 13.27 15.03
CA GLN A 566 27.91 12.54 16.30
C GLN A 566 27.52 11.07 16.09
N LEU A 567 26.77 10.71 15.04
CA LEU A 567 26.48 9.31 14.72
C LEU A 567 27.74 8.49 14.46
N PHE A 568 28.77 9.11 13.89
CA PHE A 568 30.04 8.45 13.56
C PHE A 568 31.10 8.56 14.66
N ARG A 569 30.80 9.24 15.78
CA ARG A 569 31.75 9.48 16.89
C ARG A 569 31.17 8.99 18.21
N GLY A 570 32.02 8.80 19.22
CA GLY A 570 31.57 8.48 20.59
C GLY A 570 30.99 7.07 20.77
N TRP A 571 31.33 6.13 19.89
CA TRP A 571 30.97 4.73 20.05
C TRP A 571 31.75 4.10 21.21
N THR A 572 31.03 3.47 22.14
CA THR A 572 31.61 2.71 23.25
C THR A 572 31.46 1.22 23.01
N SER A 573 32.33 0.40 23.59
CA SER A 573 32.28 -1.06 23.43
C SER A 573 30.92 -1.66 23.83
N ARG A 574 30.24 -1.06 24.81
CA ARG A 574 28.89 -1.48 25.25
C ARG A 574 27.79 -1.30 24.19
N LYS A 575 27.94 -0.33 23.28
CA LYS A 575 27.01 -0.10 22.16
C LYS A 575 27.42 -0.86 20.90
N LEU A 576 28.74 -1.01 20.68
CA LEU A 576 29.28 -1.70 19.50
C LEU A 576 29.01 -3.21 19.54
N VAL A 577 29.11 -3.87 20.70
CA VAL A 577 28.86 -5.31 20.82
C VAL A 577 27.46 -5.73 20.30
N PRO A 578 26.34 -5.16 20.78
CA PRO A 578 25.02 -5.53 20.25
C PRO A 578 24.85 -5.14 18.78
N LEU A 579 25.43 -4.01 18.34
CA LEU A 579 25.41 -3.61 16.93
C LEU A 579 26.09 -4.66 16.05
N SER A 580 27.28 -5.12 16.44
CA SER A 580 28.03 -6.16 15.71
C SER A 580 27.28 -7.49 15.69
N ILE A 581 26.67 -7.89 16.80
CA ILE A 581 25.87 -9.13 16.88
C ILE A 581 24.67 -9.05 15.92
N PHE A 582 23.87 -7.97 15.98
CA PHE A 582 22.73 -7.83 15.08
C PHE A 582 23.14 -7.69 13.62
N THR A 583 24.27 -7.02 13.34
CA THR A 583 24.81 -6.93 11.97
C THR A 583 25.21 -8.31 11.46
N LEU A 584 25.86 -9.14 12.27
CA LEU A 584 26.20 -10.51 11.90
C LEU A 584 24.94 -11.35 11.65
N LEU A 585 23.93 -11.26 12.53
CA LEU A 585 22.65 -11.95 12.34
C LEU A 585 21.91 -11.49 11.07
N PHE A 586 21.93 -10.18 10.79
CA PHE A 586 21.37 -9.63 9.56
C PHE A 586 22.08 -10.18 8.32
N LEU A 587 23.41 -10.23 8.31
CA LEU A 587 24.17 -10.80 7.21
C LEU A 587 23.89 -12.30 7.03
N CYS A 588 23.77 -13.06 8.12
CA CYS A 588 23.42 -14.48 8.06
C CYS A 588 22.02 -14.70 7.46
N THR A 589 21.00 -13.97 7.97
CA THR A 589 19.62 -14.10 7.49
C THR A 589 19.45 -13.57 6.06
N SER A 590 20.08 -12.46 5.72
CA SER A 590 20.16 -11.95 4.34
C SER A 590 20.88 -12.93 3.41
N GLY A 591 21.95 -13.58 3.87
CA GLY A 591 22.66 -14.62 3.13
C GLY A 591 21.79 -15.86 2.87
N MET A 592 20.99 -16.29 3.85
CA MET A 592 20.01 -17.37 3.66
C MET A 592 18.91 -16.97 2.66
N ILE A 593 18.40 -15.74 2.74
CA ILE A 593 17.44 -15.22 1.76
C ILE A 593 18.05 -15.24 0.37
N PHE A 594 19.26 -14.70 0.21
CA PHE A 594 19.97 -14.69 -1.07
C PHE A 594 20.22 -16.09 -1.62
N TYR A 595 20.61 -17.05 -0.76
CA TYR A 595 20.74 -18.44 -1.18
C TYR A 595 19.41 -19.00 -1.69
N LYS A 596 18.31 -18.81 -0.95
CA LYS A 596 16.98 -19.29 -1.35
C LYS A 596 16.45 -18.60 -2.60
N THR A 597 16.78 -17.33 -2.85
CA THR A 597 16.27 -16.58 -4.01
C THR A 597 17.12 -16.71 -5.25
N ASN A 598 18.45 -16.83 -5.12
CA ASN A 598 19.40 -16.74 -6.23
C ASN A 598 20.14 -18.04 -6.52
N VAL A 599 20.24 -18.96 -5.56
CA VAL A 599 20.99 -20.23 -5.72
C VAL A 599 20.03 -21.43 -5.79
N GLU A 600 19.10 -21.53 -4.84
CA GLU A 600 18.10 -22.60 -4.81
C GLU A 600 17.00 -22.39 -5.87
N ALA A 601 16.66 -21.12 -6.11
CA ALA A 601 15.82 -20.68 -7.20
C ALA A 601 16.63 -19.76 -8.12
N GLU A 602 16.29 -19.76 -9.41
CA GLU A 602 16.87 -18.81 -10.35
C GLU A 602 16.16 -17.45 -10.19
N TYR A 603 16.85 -16.47 -9.60
CA TYR A 603 16.34 -15.11 -9.54
C TYR A 603 16.42 -14.48 -10.93
N LEU A 604 15.26 -14.30 -11.55
CA LEU A 604 15.10 -13.54 -12.78
C LEU A 604 14.32 -12.25 -12.48
N SER A 605 14.91 -11.12 -12.86
CA SER A 605 14.20 -9.85 -12.97
C SER A 605 13.10 -9.91 -14.04
N SER A 606 12.11 -9.03 -13.96
CA SER A 606 11.05 -8.95 -14.97
C SER A 606 11.59 -8.80 -16.40
N ASP A 607 12.63 -7.96 -16.58
CA ASP A 607 13.25 -7.74 -17.90
C ASP A 607 13.96 -9.02 -18.40
N SER A 608 14.69 -9.73 -17.53
CA SER A 608 15.31 -11.02 -17.89
C SER A 608 14.29 -12.14 -18.18
N VAL A 609 13.12 -12.13 -17.53
CA VAL A 609 12.03 -13.05 -17.86
C VAL A 609 11.52 -12.77 -19.28
N LEU A 610 11.34 -11.50 -19.63
CA LEU A 610 10.94 -11.09 -20.98
C LEU A 610 12.01 -11.43 -22.02
N ASP A 611 13.30 -11.25 -21.71
CA ASP A 611 14.40 -11.64 -22.61
C ASP A 611 14.37 -13.14 -22.93
N ARG A 612 14.15 -13.98 -21.91
CA ARG A 612 14.02 -15.45 -22.08
C ARG A 612 12.79 -15.82 -22.92
N ARG A 613 11.68 -15.10 -22.77
CA ARG A 613 10.49 -15.30 -23.63
C ARG A 613 10.75 -14.90 -25.08
N ALA A 614 11.50 -13.83 -25.32
CA ALA A 614 11.87 -13.43 -26.67
C ALA A 614 12.85 -14.40 -27.33
N GLU A 615 13.79 -14.95 -26.57
CA GLU A 615 14.70 -15.99 -27.06
C GLU A 615 13.93 -17.26 -27.45
N TYR A 616 13.01 -17.71 -26.58
CA TYR A 616 12.09 -18.80 -26.88
C TYR A 616 11.35 -18.57 -28.20
N GLU A 617 10.74 -17.40 -28.38
CA GLU A 617 9.98 -17.10 -29.59
C GLU A 617 10.89 -17.14 -30.82
N ARG A 618 12.01 -16.44 -30.83
CA ARG A 618 12.94 -16.44 -31.99
C ARG A 618 13.42 -17.84 -32.36
N LYS A 619 13.68 -18.67 -31.36
CA LYS A 619 14.25 -20.00 -31.58
C LYS A 619 13.19 -21.01 -32.01
N TYR A 620 11.96 -20.91 -31.52
CA TYR A 620 10.94 -21.95 -31.67
C TYR A 620 9.68 -21.55 -32.43
N LYS A 621 9.49 -20.28 -32.82
CA LYS A 621 8.27 -19.82 -33.55
C LYS A 621 8.01 -20.58 -34.84
N HIS A 622 9.05 -21.06 -35.53
CA HIS A 622 8.89 -21.88 -36.74
C HIS A 622 8.14 -23.21 -36.53
N TYR A 623 7.98 -23.65 -35.28
CA TYR A 623 7.18 -24.83 -34.93
C TYR A 623 5.67 -24.55 -34.86
N GLU A 624 5.22 -23.30 -34.85
CA GLU A 624 3.80 -22.93 -34.77
C GLU A 624 2.95 -23.54 -35.89
N GLU A 625 3.49 -23.61 -37.11
CA GLU A 625 2.80 -24.17 -38.29
C GLU A 625 2.78 -25.71 -38.32
N GLU A 626 3.49 -26.39 -37.41
CA GLU A 626 3.51 -27.86 -37.37
C GLU A 626 2.23 -28.43 -36.75
N HIS A 627 1.73 -29.52 -37.35
CA HIS A 627 0.54 -30.20 -36.83
C HIS A 627 0.93 -31.11 -35.67
N TRP A 628 0.42 -30.80 -34.48
CA TRP A 628 0.73 -31.56 -33.27
C TRP A 628 -0.14 -32.80 -33.09
N LEU A 629 0.39 -33.76 -32.33
CA LEU A 629 -0.36 -34.93 -31.92
C LEU A 629 -1.30 -34.58 -30.77
N TYR A 630 -2.51 -35.12 -30.82
CA TYR A 630 -3.54 -34.86 -29.83
C TYR A 630 -3.70 -36.06 -28.89
N PRO A 631 -3.75 -35.85 -27.58
CA PRO A 631 -4.00 -36.91 -26.63
C PRO A 631 -5.43 -37.46 -26.78
N ILE A 632 -5.54 -38.78 -26.85
CA ILE A 632 -6.82 -39.52 -26.88
C ILE A 632 -7.02 -40.38 -25.63
N SER A 633 -5.93 -40.70 -24.94
CA SER A 633 -5.95 -41.40 -23.65
C SER A 633 -4.81 -40.89 -22.78
N ILE A 634 -5.09 -40.69 -21.50
CA ILE A 634 -4.11 -40.25 -20.49
C ILE A 634 -4.18 -41.21 -19.31
N SER A 635 -3.05 -41.80 -18.95
CA SER A 635 -2.87 -42.55 -17.72
C SER A 635 -1.81 -41.86 -16.87
N THR A 636 -2.09 -41.58 -15.60
CA THR A 636 -1.13 -40.97 -14.67
C THR A 636 -1.02 -41.78 -13.39
N ASP A 637 0.19 -41.97 -12.89
CA ASP A 637 0.49 -42.42 -11.53
C ASP A 637 1.09 -41.24 -10.77
N VAL A 638 0.32 -40.71 -9.82
CA VAL A 638 0.69 -39.54 -9.03
C VAL A 638 1.05 -40.00 -7.64
N ALA A 639 2.31 -39.84 -7.25
CA ALA A 639 2.74 -40.00 -5.87
C ALA A 639 2.83 -38.63 -5.20
N LEU A 640 2.02 -38.43 -4.17
CA LEU A 640 1.84 -37.14 -3.52
C LEU A 640 2.45 -37.19 -2.12
N PHE A 641 3.34 -36.24 -1.81
CA PHE A 641 4.03 -36.12 -0.52
C PHE A 641 3.67 -34.79 0.16
N PRO A 642 2.47 -34.66 0.79
CA PRO A 642 1.99 -33.39 1.34
C PRO A 642 2.94 -32.74 2.35
N PHE A 643 3.53 -33.55 3.25
CA PHE A 643 4.45 -33.06 4.29
C PHE A 643 5.77 -32.52 3.73
N GLU A 644 6.24 -33.10 2.62
CA GLU A 644 7.44 -32.64 1.93
C GLU A 644 7.12 -31.52 0.93
N ARG A 645 5.82 -31.26 0.68
CA ARG A 645 5.31 -30.32 -0.33
C ARG A 645 5.89 -30.62 -1.70
N THR A 646 5.91 -31.90 -2.03
CA THR A 646 6.36 -32.41 -3.32
C THR A 646 5.34 -33.41 -3.88
N TYR A 647 5.35 -33.58 -5.19
CA TYR A 647 4.71 -34.69 -5.86
C TYR A 647 5.56 -35.15 -7.03
N SER A 648 5.44 -36.43 -7.38
CA SER A 648 5.98 -36.99 -8.62
C SER A 648 4.84 -37.55 -9.45
N VAL A 649 4.89 -37.35 -10.75
CA VAL A 649 3.92 -37.90 -11.70
C VAL A 649 4.65 -38.70 -12.74
N ASP A 650 4.28 -39.97 -12.87
CA ASP A 650 4.60 -40.81 -14.03
C ASP A 650 3.37 -40.85 -14.94
N ALA A 651 3.52 -40.38 -16.18
CA ALA A 651 2.43 -40.21 -17.10
C ALA A 651 2.68 -40.97 -18.41
N VAL A 652 1.63 -41.63 -18.92
CA VAL A 652 1.61 -42.27 -20.23
C VAL A 652 0.44 -41.72 -21.03
N TYR A 653 0.76 -40.96 -22.08
CA TYR A 653 -0.22 -40.37 -22.99
C TYR A 653 -0.23 -41.15 -24.29
N THR A 654 -1.41 -41.56 -24.75
CA THR A 654 -1.59 -42.04 -26.12
C THR A 654 -1.97 -40.85 -26.98
N LEU A 655 -1.06 -40.44 -27.85
CA LEU A 655 -1.22 -39.31 -28.75
C LEU A 655 -1.61 -39.82 -30.14
N SER A 656 -2.56 -39.17 -30.80
CA SER A 656 -3.03 -39.51 -32.13
C SER A 656 -2.92 -38.33 -33.08
N ASN A 657 -2.54 -38.61 -34.32
CA ASN A 657 -2.53 -37.61 -35.37
C ASN A 657 -3.96 -37.42 -35.90
N LYS A 658 -4.58 -36.29 -35.54
CA LYS A 658 -5.91 -35.90 -36.02
C LYS A 658 -5.88 -35.09 -37.33
N SER A 659 -4.68 -34.71 -37.80
CA SER A 659 -4.52 -33.98 -39.06
C SER A 659 -4.53 -34.91 -40.26
N ASP A 660 -4.70 -34.34 -41.46
CA ASP A 660 -4.60 -35.05 -42.73
C ASP A 660 -3.14 -35.16 -43.24
N THR A 661 -2.19 -34.58 -42.51
CA THR A 661 -0.75 -34.58 -42.84
C THR A 661 0.03 -35.54 -41.96
N VAL A 662 1.18 -36.00 -42.44
CA VAL A 662 2.05 -36.90 -41.68
C VAL A 662 2.90 -36.10 -40.70
N VAL A 663 3.03 -36.57 -39.45
CA VAL A 663 3.84 -35.91 -38.41
C VAL A 663 5.22 -36.59 -38.32
N ASN A 664 6.29 -35.81 -38.52
CA ASN A 664 7.68 -36.29 -38.52
C ASN A 664 8.46 -35.89 -37.26
N ARG A 665 8.01 -34.84 -36.57
CA ARG A 665 8.65 -34.30 -35.37
C ARG A 665 7.63 -34.08 -34.27
N ALA A 666 8.11 -34.03 -33.03
CA ALA A 666 7.30 -33.66 -31.89
C ALA A 666 8.11 -32.75 -30.96
N LEU A 667 7.46 -31.69 -30.48
CA LEU A 667 8.02 -30.76 -29.52
C LEU A 667 7.24 -30.89 -28.21
N PHE A 668 7.93 -30.99 -27.08
CA PHE A 668 7.30 -30.94 -25.76
C PHE A 668 7.97 -29.87 -24.92
N ILE A 669 7.16 -29.06 -24.26
CA ILE A 669 7.65 -27.98 -23.39
C ILE A 669 7.23 -28.28 -21.96
N GLU A 670 8.20 -28.47 -21.09
CA GLU A 670 7.96 -28.76 -19.69
C GLU A 670 7.35 -27.55 -18.95
N LYS A 671 6.45 -27.85 -18.02
CA LYS A 671 5.90 -26.88 -17.06
C LYS A 671 6.48 -27.06 -15.66
N LYS A 672 6.82 -28.31 -15.35
CA LYS A 672 7.58 -28.74 -14.17
C LYS A 672 8.81 -29.50 -14.68
N PRO A 673 9.92 -29.50 -13.94
CA PRO A 673 11.11 -30.25 -14.34
C PRO A 673 10.77 -31.72 -14.65
N ILE A 674 11.03 -32.14 -15.89
CA ILE A 674 10.85 -33.51 -16.35
C ILE A 674 12.17 -34.27 -16.17
N THR A 675 12.13 -35.39 -15.43
CA THR A 675 13.30 -36.22 -15.16
C THR A 675 13.54 -37.28 -16.23
N HIS A 676 12.46 -37.78 -16.83
CA HIS A 676 12.49 -38.75 -17.90
C HIS A 676 11.39 -38.46 -18.91
N ILE A 677 11.70 -38.56 -20.20
CA ILE A 677 10.72 -38.44 -21.28
C ILE A 677 11.13 -39.38 -22.42
N SER A 678 10.17 -40.15 -22.91
CA SER A 678 10.35 -41.03 -24.06
C SER A 678 9.11 -41.01 -24.95
N LEU A 679 9.35 -41.05 -26.25
CA LEU A 679 8.29 -41.06 -27.26
C LEU A 679 8.48 -42.29 -28.14
N GLU A 680 7.40 -43.07 -28.27
CA GLU A 680 7.39 -44.29 -29.06
C GLU A 680 7.73 -43.99 -30.53
N ARG A 681 8.58 -44.84 -31.14
CA ARG A 681 9.06 -44.69 -32.53
C ARG A 681 9.84 -43.40 -32.81
N ALA A 682 10.32 -42.68 -31.79
CA ALA A 682 11.10 -41.45 -31.97
C ALA A 682 12.42 -41.47 -31.17
N ILE A 683 13.33 -40.60 -31.57
CA ILE A 683 14.59 -40.32 -30.88
C ILE A 683 14.61 -38.85 -30.44
N LEU A 684 15.11 -38.58 -29.23
CA LEU A 684 15.32 -37.23 -28.74
C LEU A 684 16.55 -36.64 -29.46
N ILE A 685 16.34 -35.62 -30.28
CA ILE A 685 17.38 -35.00 -31.10
C ILE A 685 17.99 -33.75 -30.47
N ASN A 686 17.24 -33.07 -29.60
CA ASN A 686 17.68 -31.85 -28.94
C ASN A 686 16.94 -31.65 -27.61
N GLN A 687 17.66 -31.10 -26.62
CA GLN A 687 17.12 -30.75 -25.31
C GLN A 687 17.64 -29.35 -24.93
N ASP A 688 16.72 -28.40 -24.80
CA ASP A 688 17.02 -27.04 -24.32
C ASP A 688 16.57 -26.92 -22.87
N SER A 689 17.52 -27.04 -21.95
CA SER A 689 17.28 -26.91 -20.51
C SER A 689 16.93 -25.48 -20.07
N THR A 690 17.27 -24.47 -20.87
CA THR A 690 16.91 -23.07 -20.59
C THR A 690 15.42 -22.85 -20.86
N HIS A 691 14.86 -23.41 -21.91
CA HIS A 691 13.42 -23.24 -22.21
C HIS A 691 12.55 -24.41 -21.73
N GLY A 692 13.20 -25.48 -21.27
CA GLY A 692 12.55 -26.72 -20.84
C GLY A 692 11.94 -27.47 -22.01
N ILE A 693 12.65 -27.54 -23.13
CA ILE A 693 12.13 -28.07 -24.40
C ILE A 693 12.81 -29.39 -24.76
N PHE A 694 11.99 -30.34 -25.20
CA PHE A 694 12.39 -31.64 -25.71
C PHE A 694 11.92 -31.80 -27.15
N GLU A 695 12.85 -32.06 -28.05
CA GLU A 695 12.60 -32.17 -29.48
C GLU A 695 12.85 -33.61 -29.95
N PHE A 696 11.83 -34.22 -30.54
CA PHE A 696 11.85 -35.60 -31.00
C PHE A 696 11.70 -35.67 -32.51
N GLU A 697 12.42 -36.60 -33.14
CA GLU A 697 12.25 -36.98 -34.54
C GLU A 697 11.79 -38.43 -34.63
N PHE A 698 10.72 -38.69 -35.39
CA PHE A 698 10.18 -40.03 -35.55
C PHE A 698 11.01 -40.84 -36.55
N ASN A 699 11.48 -42.01 -36.14
CA ASN A 699 12.14 -42.99 -37.03
C ASN A 699 11.19 -43.50 -38.11
N SER A 700 9.89 -43.51 -37.82
CA SER A 700 8.82 -43.86 -38.75
C SER A 700 7.68 -42.88 -38.54
N PRO A 701 7.35 -42.05 -39.55
CA PRO A 701 6.37 -40.97 -39.39
C PRO A 701 5.00 -41.43 -38.88
N VAL A 702 4.31 -40.57 -38.14
CA VAL A 702 2.96 -40.87 -37.61
C VAL A 702 1.93 -40.48 -38.67
N LEU A 703 1.31 -41.49 -39.29
CA LEU A 703 0.30 -41.30 -40.33
C LEU A 703 -0.98 -40.68 -39.76
N PRO A 704 -1.84 -40.04 -40.59
CA PRO A 704 -3.17 -39.63 -40.18
C PRO A 704 -3.93 -40.78 -39.50
N ARG A 705 -4.52 -40.51 -38.32
CA ARG A 705 -5.21 -41.46 -37.45
C ARG A 705 -4.34 -42.55 -36.80
N ASP A 706 -3.03 -42.56 -37.05
CA ASP A 706 -2.08 -43.38 -36.29
C ASP A 706 -1.90 -42.80 -34.87
N SER A 707 -1.38 -43.61 -33.96
CA SER A 707 -1.17 -43.24 -32.57
C SER A 707 0.17 -43.74 -32.02
N VAL A 708 0.75 -42.96 -31.11
CA VAL A 708 2.03 -43.25 -30.45
C VAL A 708 1.93 -42.96 -28.95
N LYS A 709 2.73 -43.67 -28.15
CA LYS A 709 2.80 -43.44 -26.70
C LYS A 709 3.91 -42.45 -26.33
N LEU A 710 3.56 -41.44 -25.54
CA LEU A 710 4.47 -40.55 -24.84
C LEU A 710 4.50 -40.97 -23.36
N THR A 711 5.69 -41.24 -22.83
CA THR A 711 5.89 -41.54 -21.40
C THR A 711 6.78 -40.45 -20.80
N PHE A 712 6.37 -39.85 -19.68
CA PHE A 712 7.21 -38.88 -18.98
C PHE A 712 7.05 -38.94 -17.47
N SER A 713 8.09 -38.51 -16.76
CA SER A 713 8.14 -38.41 -15.31
C SER A 713 8.43 -36.95 -14.94
N ALA A 714 7.56 -36.32 -14.16
CA ALA A 714 7.67 -34.93 -13.75
C ALA A 714 7.62 -34.78 -12.23
N ASN A 715 8.46 -33.91 -11.69
CA ASN A 715 8.48 -33.62 -10.25
C ASN A 715 7.97 -32.21 -9.97
N GLY A 716 6.91 -32.11 -9.18
CA GLY A 716 6.42 -30.86 -8.63
C GLY A 716 7.04 -30.60 -7.27
N ALA A 717 7.96 -29.64 -7.18
CA ALA A 717 8.48 -29.12 -5.92
C ALA A 717 8.49 -27.58 -5.96
N HIS A 718 8.32 -26.94 -4.81
CA HIS A 718 8.50 -25.49 -4.66
C HIS A 718 9.84 -25.21 -4.04
N THR A 719 10.75 -24.61 -4.82
CA THR A 719 12.08 -24.21 -4.33
C THR A 719 12.13 -22.73 -3.96
N GLY A 720 13.04 -22.41 -3.03
CA GLY A 720 13.34 -21.03 -2.63
C GLY A 720 12.30 -20.40 -1.70
N LEU A 721 11.94 -19.14 -1.97
CA LEU A 721 10.97 -18.36 -1.17
C LEU A 721 9.57 -18.28 -1.78
N ARG A 722 9.37 -18.84 -2.96
CA ARG A 722 8.04 -18.91 -3.59
C ARG A 722 7.36 -20.17 -3.13
N SER A 723 6.11 -20.06 -2.71
CA SER A 723 5.28 -21.23 -2.44
C SER A 723 4.06 -21.21 -3.35
N GLY A 724 3.80 -22.34 -4.02
CA GLY A 724 2.58 -22.52 -4.79
C GLY A 724 1.36 -22.75 -3.90
N ARG A 725 0.19 -22.79 -4.53
CA ARG A 725 -1.10 -23.06 -3.89
C ARG A 725 -1.56 -24.52 -4.05
N ASP A 726 -0.80 -25.31 -4.79
CA ASP A 726 -1.06 -26.68 -5.25
C ASP A 726 -0.81 -27.75 -4.17
N LEU A 727 0.10 -27.52 -3.23
CA LEU A 727 0.44 -28.49 -2.18
C LEU A 727 0.40 -27.81 -0.82
N VAL A 728 -0.50 -28.22 0.08
CA VAL A 728 -0.58 -27.74 1.46
C VAL A 728 -0.56 -28.92 2.43
N ASP A 729 -0.21 -28.68 3.69
CA ASP A 729 0.05 -29.76 4.66
C ASP A 729 -1.18 -30.65 4.93
N ASN A 730 -2.40 -30.13 4.71
CA ASN A 730 -3.68 -30.84 4.93
C ASN A 730 -4.60 -30.75 3.70
N GLY A 731 -4.02 -30.82 2.50
CA GLY A 731 -4.76 -30.85 1.24
C GLY A 731 -3.85 -30.65 0.05
N SER A 732 -4.26 -31.12 -1.12
CA SER A 732 -3.47 -30.90 -2.34
C SER A 732 -4.41 -30.70 -3.51
N PHE A 733 -4.11 -29.70 -4.31
CA PHE A 733 -4.90 -29.29 -5.45
C PHE A 733 -3.98 -29.18 -6.66
N VAL A 734 -3.72 -30.34 -7.26
CA VAL A 734 -2.88 -30.48 -8.44
C VAL A 734 -3.79 -30.74 -9.64
N HIS A 735 -3.73 -29.87 -10.63
CA HIS A 735 -4.41 -30.08 -11.90
C HIS A 735 -3.49 -30.76 -12.92
N LEU A 736 -4.09 -31.50 -13.85
CA LEU A 736 -3.39 -32.02 -15.03
C LEU A 736 -2.60 -30.93 -15.77
N ARG A 737 -3.16 -29.71 -15.87
CA ARG A 737 -2.51 -28.57 -16.54
C ARG A 737 -1.22 -28.11 -15.86
N ASP A 738 -0.99 -28.45 -14.59
CA ASP A 738 0.14 -27.95 -13.81
C ASP A 738 1.44 -28.69 -14.16
N PHE A 739 1.37 -30.00 -14.42
CA PHE A 739 2.53 -30.83 -14.73
C PHE A 739 2.57 -31.31 -16.19
N SER A 740 1.41 -31.38 -16.86
CA SER A 740 1.35 -31.84 -18.25
C SER A 740 2.12 -30.88 -19.17
N PRO A 741 3.13 -31.36 -19.93
CA PRO A 741 3.90 -30.50 -20.82
C PRO A 741 2.98 -29.90 -21.89
N TYR A 742 3.36 -28.74 -22.41
CA TYR A 742 2.74 -28.29 -23.66
C TYR A 742 3.13 -29.27 -24.77
N LEU A 743 2.12 -29.72 -25.51
CA LEU A 743 2.28 -30.59 -26.66
C LEU A 743 2.41 -29.67 -27.87
N GLY A 744 3.64 -29.43 -28.31
CA GLY A 744 3.94 -28.46 -29.35
C GLY A 744 4.34 -27.08 -28.84
N TYR A 745 4.49 -26.17 -29.80
CA TYR A 745 4.70 -24.75 -29.56
C TYR A 745 3.53 -24.14 -28.78
N THR A 746 3.80 -23.15 -27.91
CA THR A 746 2.75 -22.42 -27.19
C THR A 746 3.00 -20.92 -27.15
N ASP A 747 1.97 -20.16 -27.48
CA ASP A 747 1.97 -18.69 -27.45
C ASP A 747 1.88 -18.15 -26.01
N ASN A 748 1.57 -19.01 -25.03
CA ASN A 748 1.56 -18.64 -23.61
C ASN A 748 2.95 -18.28 -23.08
N LYS A 749 4.01 -18.73 -23.76
CA LYS A 749 5.40 -18.38 -23.43
C LYS A 749 5.90 -17.15 -24.20
N GLU A 750 5.11 -16.59 -25.12
CA GLU A 750 5.46 -15.36 -25.81
C GLU A 750 5.30 -14.12 -24.93
N ILE A 751 5.87 -13.01 -25.39
CA ILE A 751 5.60 -11.70 -24.82
C ILE A 751 4.27 -11.22 -25.38
N THR A 752 3.33 -10.86 -24.50
CA THR A 752 2.03 -10.31 -24.88
C THR A 752 2.08 -8.80 -25.11
N ASP A 753 2.92 -8.08 -24.35
CA ASP A 753 3.03 -6.62 -24.43
C ASP A 753 3.77 -6.18 -25.71
N LYS A 754 3.11 -5.37 -26.55
CA LYS A 754 3.65 -4.96 -27.85
C LYS A 754 4.87 -4.04 -27.75
N ALA A 755 4.93 -3.17 -26.72
CA ALA A 755 6.11 -2.34 -26.48
C ALA A 755 7.34 -3.19 -26.20
N GLU A 756 7.19 -4.16 -25.29
CA GLU A 756 8.28 -5.06 -24.92
C GLU A 756 8.69 -5.99 -26.07
N ARG A 757 7.75 -6.36 -26.96
CA ARG A 757 8.04 -7.08 -28.22
C ARG A 757 8.88 -6.24 -29.17
N LYS A 758 8.47 -4.99 -29.42
CA LYS A 758 9.16 -4.05 -30.30
C LYS A 758 10.56 -3.69 -29.79
N LYS A 759 10.71 -3.44 -28.48
CA LYS A 759 12.00 -3.23 -27.80
C LYS A 759 12.96 -4.40 -28.04
N ARG A 760 12.42 -5.62 -28.14
CA ARG A 760 13.16 -6.85 -28.44
C ARG A 760 13.14 -7.24 -29.92
N GLY A 761 12.68 -6.38 -30.82
CA GLY A 761 12.67 -6.66 -32.27
C GLY A 761 11.88 -7.91 -32.67
N LEU A 762 10.83 -8.25 -31.93
CA LEU A 762 9.86 -9.29 -32.29
C LEU A 762 8.74 -8.69 -33.14
N PRO A 763 8.13 -9.46 -34.06
CA PRO A 763 6.94 -9.02 -34.79
C PRO A 763 5.75 -8.81 -33.84
N ASP A 764 4.72 -8.09 -34.27
CA ASP A 764 3.49 -7.99 -33.48
C ASP A 764 2.84 -9.38 -33.37
N ARG A 765 2.23 -9.66 -32.21
CA ARG A 765 1.53 -10.92 -31.99
C ARG A 765 0.19 -10.86 -32.72
N GLU A 766 -0.16 -11.93 -33.42
CA GLU A 766 -1.49 -12.07 -33.99
C GLU A 766 -2.50 -12.27 -32.85
N GLU A 767 -3.39 -11.31 -32.68
CA GLU A 767 -4.50 -11.41 -31.73
C GLU A 767 -5.72 -11.94 -32.49
N GLU A 768 -6.09 -13.20 -32.26
CA GLU A 768 -7.38 -13.71 -32.75
C GLU A 768 -8.51 -12.92 -32.09
N GLN A 769 -9.26 -12.17 -32.90
CA GLN A 769 -10.47 -11.50 -32.44
C GLN A 769 -11.56 -12.57 -32.28
N PRO A 770 -12.03 -12.85 -31.05
CA PRO A 770 -13.06 -13.86 -30.85
C PRO A 770 -14.31 -13.43 -31.62
N SER A 771 -14.70 -14.24 -32.59
CA SER A 771 -15.91 -14.08 -33.38
C SER A 771 -17.10 -14.62 -32.59
N ALA A 772 -18.32 -14.19 -32.95
CA ALA A 772 -19.54 -14.74 -32.37
C ALA A 772 -19.66 -16.27 -32.56
N ALA A 773 -19.03 -16.82 -33.59
CA ALA A 773 -18.97 -18.25 -33.86
C ALA A 773 -18.06 -19.00 -32.86
N ASP A 774 -17.05 -18.35 -32.29
CA ASP A 774 -16.11 -18.97 -31.33
C ASP A 774 -16.78 -19.24 -29.98
N PHE A 775 -17.86 -18.52 -29.65
CA PHE A 775 -18.71 -18.80 -28.49
C PHE A 775 -19.69 -19.96 -28.70
N GLU A 776 -19.94 -20.37 -29.95
CA GLU A 776 -20.79 -21.53 -30.30
C GLU A 776 -19.98 -22.82 -30.44
N ILE A 777 -18.65 -22.73 -30.58
CA ILE A 777 -17.75 -23.88 -30.62
C ILE A 777 -17.53 -24.35 -29.18
N MET A 778 -18.07 -25.54 -28.88
CA MET A 778 -17.68 -26.31 -27.70
C MET A 778 -16.15 -26.47 -27.76
N GLU A 779 -15.43 -25.81 -26.83
CA GLU A 779 -13.96 -25.64 -26.80
C GLU A 779 -13.19 -26.64 -27.68
N SER A 780 -12.31 -26.14 -28.54
CA SER A 780 -11.24 -26.90 -29.21
C SER A 780 -10.17 -27.43 -28.22
N GLY A 781 -10.55 -27.66 -26.97
CA GLY A 781 -9.77 -28.38 -25.97
C GLY A 781 -9.81 -29.89 -26.21
N PHE A 782 -9.04 -30.61 -25.40
CA PHE A 782 -9.10 -32.07 -25.28
C PHE A 782 -10.58 -32.50 -25.36
N GLY A 783 -11.00 -33.10 -26.48
CA GLY A 783 -12.34 -33.67 -26.56
C GLY A 783 -12.55 -34.72 -25.46
N ARG A 784 -13.62 -35.51 -25.53
CA ARG A 784 -13.74 -36.63 -24.58
C ARG A 784 -12.56 -37.60 -24.78
N ILE A 785 -11.70 -37.70 -23.79
CA ILE A 785 -10.56 -38.62 -23.74
C ILE A 785 -10.78 -39.67 -22.66
N ASN A 786 -10.16 -40.82 -22.81
CA ASN A 786 -10.07 -41.78 -21.71
C ASN A 786 -9.03 -41.27 -20.70
N PHE A 787 -9.43 -41.08 -19.46
CA PHE A 787 -8.56 -40.61 -18.39
C PHE A 787 -8.57 -41.63 -17.24
N GLU A 788 -7.38 -42.10 -16.88
CA GLU A 788 -7.15 -42.97 -15.74
C GLU A 788 -6.05 -42.33 -14.87
N THR A 789 -6.26 -42.28 -13.56
CA THR A 789 -5.23 -41.84 -12.63
C THR A 789 -5.16 -42.80 -11.45
N THR A 790 -3.95 -43.26 -11.15
CA THR A 790 -3.60 -43.85 -9.87
C THR A 790 -3.04 -42.75 -8.98
N LEU A 791 -3.49 -42.68 -7.75
CA LEU A 791 -3.00 -41.73 -6.75
C LEU A 791 -2.45 -42.53 -5.58
N SER A 792 -1.17 -42.37 -5.31
CA SER A 792 -0.51 -42.91 -4.13
C SER A 792 -0.17 -41.77 -3.16
N VAL A 793 -0.53 -41.95 -1.89
CA VAL A 793 -0.18 -41.05 -0.81
C VAL A 793 0.51 -41.93 0.23
N PRO A 794 1.83 -41.77 0.47
CA PRO A 794 2.53 -42.52 1.51
C PRO A 794 1.86 -42.28 2.87
N ALA A 795 1.77 -43.34 3.66
CA ALA A 795 1.14 -43.33 4.98
C ALA A 795 1.90 -42.49 6.01
#